data_AF-A0A1D2RXZ3-F1
#
_entry.id   AF-A0A1D2RXZ3-F1
#
_cell.length_a   1.000
_cell.length_b   1.000
_cell.length_c   1.000
_cell.angle_alpha   90.00
_cell.angle_beta   90.00
_cell.angle_gamma   90.00
#
_symmetry.space_group_name_H-M   'P 1'
#
loop_
_entity.id
_entity.type
_entity.pdbx_description
1 polymer ?
#
loop_
_entity_poly.entity_id
_entity_poly.type
_entity_poly.pdbx_seq_one_letter_code
_entity_poly.pdbx_strand_id
1 'polypeptide(L)'
;MKKSRLVMVGNGMAGVRTLEELLKIAPERYEITVFGAEPHPNYNRILLSPVLAGEQTVDEIILNDWAWYADNGIRLHAGCTVTDVDRVHRVVHGTSATGEQISAEYDRLILATGSKPFILPLPGKDLPGVLAYRDIADTQAMIEAAATYPHAVVIGGGLLGLEAANGLMKRGMQVTVVHASEWLMERQLDSVAGKMLQKSLQERGMEFLMQAQTAALLPGPTGRVAAVRFKDGSERPADLVVMAVGIRPNTQLAEKMRLHVDRGIVVSDTLQTTTDARIYAVGECAAHRGVAYGLVAPLFEQGKVLANHLAEFGIGRYQGSLTSTKLKVTGIDLFSAGSFQGGPDTEEIVLSDPYAGVYKKLVLKDDKLVGACLYGDTVDGSWYFNLLRGGRPVADIRDRLMFGESNMGDAGHQGQNKAAAMQDSDEVCGCNGVTKGQICKAIKEKGLFTLDEVRKHTKASASCGSCTGLVEQILMASAGGDYSATPKTKPLCACTDHGHQAVRDAIRANKLLTTGAVFRFMDWKTPSGCPTCRPAVNYYLLSTWPKEAQDDPQSRAINERSHANIQKDGTYSVVPRMWGGETSAAELRRIADVVDKYQIPTVKVTGGQRIDLLGVKKEDLQAVWRDIGMPSGHAYAKALRTVKTCVGSEWCRMGTQDSTRMGKELERAMWRMNAPHKVKFAVSGCPRNCAESGIKDVGIIGVDSGWEMYIAGNGGIKTEVAQFFTKLKTAEEVLEVTGAFMQLYREEGWYLERTVHYVARVGLDHVKKKVLDDHEGRKALWARLQWALDGEPDPWFEFDKARVDRRQFIPIAVA
;
A
#
# COMPACT_ATOMS: atom_id res chain seq x y z
N MET A 1 -39.08 -9.18 -25.81
CA MET A 1 -39.57 -7.83 -25.45
C MET A 1 -38.53 -6.82 -25.90
N LYS A 2 -38.96 -5.67 -26.45
CA LYS A 2 -38.04 -4.57 -26.81
C LYS A 2 -37.45 -3.98 -25.52
N LYS A 3 -36.12 -3.88 -25.41
CA LYS A 3 -35.45 -3.24 -24.25
C LYS A 3 -35.89 -1.79 -24.15
N SER A 4 -36.08 -1.27 -22.93
CA SER A 4 -36.34 0.17 -22.74
C SER A 4 -35.06 0.98 -23.00
N ARG A 5 -35.20 2.22 -23.47
CA ARG A 5 -34.04 3.07 -23.77
C ARG A 5 -33.62 3.87 -22.55
N LEU A 6 -32.37 3.72 -22.15
CA LEU A 6 -31.75 4.48 -21.07
C LEU A 6 -30.67 5.39 -21.65
N VAL A 7 -30.85 6.71 -21.52
CA VAL A 7 -29.82 7.68 -21.88
C VAL A 7 -29.17 8.24 -20.61
N MET A 8 -27.84 8.32 -20.58
CA MET A 8 -27.08 8.94 -19.52
C MET A 8 -26.28 10.13 -20.06
N VAL A 9 -26.42 11.29 -19.41
CA VAL A 9 -25.68 12.50 -19.71
C VAL A 9 -24.59 12.70 -18.67
N GLY A 10 -23.33 12.48 -19.05
CA GLY A 10 -22.16 12.55 -18.19
C GLY A 10 -21.49 11.20 -17.98
N ASN A 11 -20.30 11.02 -18.58
CA ASN A 11 -19.49 9.80 -18.48
C ASN A 11 -18.57 9.77 -17.24
N GLY A 12 -19.04 10.34 -16.12
CA GLY A 12 -18.28 10.44 -14.88
C GLY A 12 -18.43 9.22 -13.95
N MET A 13 -17.66 9.21 -12.86
CA MET A 13 -17.63 8.10 -11.89
C MET A 13 -19.01 7.74 -11.33
N ALA A 14 -19.85 8.72 -11.00
CA ALA A 14 -21.17 8.48 -10.40
C ALA A 14 -22.18 7.84 -11.37
N GLY A 15 -22.23 8.37 -12.60
CA GLY A 15 -23.10 7.85 -13.66
C GLY A 15 -22.71 6.43 -14.04
N VAL A 16 -21.43 6.20 -14.35
CA VAL A 16 -20.96 4.86 -14.72
C VAL A 16 -21.09 3.87 -13.56
N ARG A 17 -20.89 4.29 -12.30
CA ARG A 17 -21.17 3.42 -11.15
C ARG A 17 -22.64 3.00 -11.08
N THR A 18 -23.57 3.89 -11.44
CA THR A 18 -25.00 3.54 -11.54
C THR A 18 -25.21 2.45 -12.59
N LEU A 19 -24.58 2.56 -13.76
CA LEU A 19 -24.67 1.55 -14.82
C LEU A 19 -24.04 0.21 -14.40
N GLU A 20 -22.88 0.24 -13.74
CA GLU A 20 -22.23 -0.97 -13.20
C GLU A 20 -23.16 -1.72 -12.24
N GLU A 21 -23.82 -1.02 -11.31
CA GLU A 21 -24.74 -1.66 -10.36
C GLU A 21 -26.03 -2.14 -11.05
N LEU A 22 -26.53 -1.37 -12.03
CA LEU A 22 -27.72 -1.74 -12.80
C LEU A 22 -27.48 -3.01 -13.63
N LEU A 23 -26.36 -3.09 -14.33
CA LEU A 23 -26.00 -4.24 -15.17
C LEU A 23 -25.80 -5.52 -14.35
N LYS A 24 -25.39 -5.42 -13.07
CA LYS A 24 -25.30 -6.59 -12.17
C LYS A 24 -26.66 -7.20 -11.84
N ILE A 25 -27.70 -6.37 -11.71
CA ILE A 25 -29.02 -6.81 -11.22
C ILE A 25 -30.07 -6.92 -12.31
N ALA A 26 -29.88 -6.22 -13.45
CA ALA A 26 -30.81 -6.17 -14.57
C ALA A 26 -30.07 -5.98 -15.92
N PRO A 27 -29.17 -6.89 -16.32
CA PRO A 27 -28.30 -6.73 -17.50
C PRO A 27 -29.04 -6.53 -18.83
N GLU A 28 -30.20 -7.19 -18.99
CA GLU A 28 -30.95 -7.20 -20.25
C GLU A 28 -32.08 -6.15 -20.30
N ARG A 29 -32.21 -5.29 -19.29
CA ARG A 29 -33.37 -4.43 -19.12
C ARG A 29 -33.39 -3.21 -20.07
N TYR A 30 -32.21 -2.65 -20.35
CA TYR A 30 -32.08 -1.40 -21.08
C TYR A 30 -31.16 -1.51 -22.29
N GLU A 31 -31.48 -0.75 -23.34
CA GLU A 31 -30.54 -0.31 -24.37
C GLU A 31 -29.93 1.01 -23.88
N ILE A 32 -28.61 1.06 -23.70
CA ILE A 32 -27.93 2.13 -22.97
C ILE A 32 -27.12 3.00 -23.92
N THR A 33 -27.39 4.30 -23.92
CA THR A 33 -26.59 5.32 -24.62
C THR A 33 -26.01 6.31 -23.62
N VAL A 34 -24.71 6.59 -23.73
CA VAL A 34 -24.00 7.51 -22.82
C VAL A 34 -23.39 8.65 -23.62
N PHE A 35 -23.62 9.88 -23.18
CA PHE A 35 -22.94 11.07 -23.70
C PHE A 35 -21.90 11.56 -22.71
N GLY A 36 -20.66 11.77 -23.17
CA GLY A 36 -19.59 12.34 -22.37
C GLY A 36 -18.91 13.48 -23.12
N ALA A 37 -18.81 14.66 -22.50
CA ALA A 37 -18.15 15.81 -23.11
C ALA A 37 -16.63 15.62 -23.28
N GLU A 38 -16.00 14.82 -22.43
CA GLU A 38 -14.57 14.49 -22.52
C GLU A 38 -14.33 13.36 -23.53
N PRO A 39 -13.22 13.38 -24.31
CA PRO A 39 -12.93 12.42 -25.37
C PRO A 39 -12.32 11.09 -24.86
N HIS A 40 -12.72 10.64 -23.67
CA HIS A 40 -12.12 9.48 -22.99
C HIS A 40 -13.19 8.55 -22.39
N PRO A 41 -12.84 7.27 -22.13
CA PRO A 41 -13.61 6.41 -21.22
C PRO A 41 -13.67 7.01 -19.82
N ASN A 42 -14.52 6.46 -18.95
CA ASN A 42 -14.56 6.96 -17.58
C ASN A 42 -13.30 6.58 -16.79
N TYR A 43 -12.85 7.53 -15.97
CA TYR A 43 -11.62 7.41 -15.20
C TYR A 43 -11.82 7.87 -13.77
N ASN A 44 -10.86 7.54 -12.91
CA ASN A 44 -10.85 7.91 -11.52
C ASN A 44 -10.30 9.33 -11.35
N ARG A 45 -11.20 10.31 -11.33
CA ARG A 45 -10.85 11.74 -11.20
C ARG A 45 -10.07 12.07 -9.93
N ILE A 46 -10.18 11.24 -8.87
CA ILE A 46 -9.40 11.41 -7.64
C ILE A 46 -7.89 11.23 -7.90
N LEU A 47 -7.53 10.42 -8.89
CA LEU A 47 -6.15 10.06 -9.19
C LEU A 47 -5.46 11.02 -10.17
N LEU A 48 -6.13 12.12 -10.57
CA LEU A 48 -5.48 13.18 -11.35
C LEU A 48 -4.31 13.83 -10.59
N SER A 49 -4.32 13.83 -9.25
CA SER A 49 -3.25 14.39 -8.43
C SER A 49 -1.96 13.58 -8.46
N PRO A 50 -2.00 12.24 -8.29
CA PRO A 50 -0.87 11.37 -8.63
C PRO A 50 -0.37 11.53 -10.07
N VAL A 51 -1.26 11.71 -11.06
CA VAL A 51 -0.85 11.97 -12.45
C VAL A 51 -0.10 13.29 -12.58
N LEU A 52 -0.63 14.35 -11.97
CA LEU A 52 0.06 15.65 -11.89
C LEU A 52 1.41 15.53 -11.16
N ALA A 53 1.51 14.69 -10.13
CA ALA A 53 2.77 14.45 -9.41
C ALA A 53 3.79 13.59 -10.18
N GLY A 54 3.39 12.96 -11.31
CA GLY A 54 4.24 12.03 -12.06
C GLY A 54 4.34 10.63 -11.46
N GLU A 55 3.44 10.28 -10.54
CA GLU A 55 3.39 8.99 -9.84
C GLU A 55 2.55 7.95 -10.60
N GLN A 56 1.62 8.41 -11.43
CA GLN A 56 0.75 7.57 -12.26
C GLN A 56 0.59 8.18 -13.66
N THR A 57 0.13 7.36 -14.60
CA THR A 57 -0.24 7.72 -15.96
C THR A 57 -1.76 7.82 -16.11
N VAL A 58 -2.23 8.46 -17.19
CA VAL A 58 -3.67 8.56 -17.50
C VAL A 58 -4.28 7.17 -17.72
N ASP A 59 -3.55 6.25 -18.35
CA ASP A 59 -4.03 4.89 -18.63
C ASP A 59 -4.25 4.10 -17.33
N GLU A 60 -3.41 4.29 -16.31
CA GLU A 60 -3.52 3.63 -15.01
C GLU A 60 -4.73 4.08 -14.18
N ILE A 61 -5.36 5.21 -14.53
CA ILE A 61 -6.51 5.75 -13.81
C ILE A 61 -7.85 5.49 -14.53
N ILE A 62 -7.84 4.82 -15.68
CA ILE A 62 -9.06 4.40 -16.37
C ILE A 62 -9.81 3.36 -15.51
N LEU A 63 -11.11 3.58 -15.30
CA LEU A 63 -11.95 2.70 -14.48
C LEU A 63 -12.62 1.61 -15.30
N ASN A 64 -13.17 2.00 -16.45
CA ASN A 64 -13.70 1.08 -17.45
C ASN A 64 -13.14 1.51 -18.81
N ASP A 65 -12.43 0.60 -19.47
CA ASP A 65 -11.85 0.83 -20.77
C ASP A 65 -12.91 0.79 -21.89
N TRP A 66 -12.49 1.06 -23.12
CA TRP A 66 -13.38 1.01 -24.29
C TRP A 66 -14.04 -0.36 -24.48
N ALA A 67 -13.32 -1.44 -24.16
CA ALA A 67 -13.83 -2.81 -24.30
C ALA A 67 -15.02 -3.05 -23.36
N TRP A 68 -14.96 -2.55 -22.12
CA TRP A 68 -16.07 -2.69 -21.17
C TRP A 68 -17.39 -2.12 -21.69
N TYR A 69 -17.37 -0.95 -22.36
CA TYR A 69 -18.59 -0.39 -22.95
C TYR A 69 -19.13 -1.28 -24.07
N ALA A 70 -18.25 -1.77 -24.95
CA ALA A 70 -18.64 -2.67 -26.05
C ALA A 70 -19.21 -4.00 -25.53
N ASP A 71 -18.54 -4.61 -24.56
CA ASP A 71 -18.91 -5.91 -23.95
C ASP A 71 -20.28 -5.85 -23.25
N ASN A 72 -20.66 -4.68 -22.72
CA ASN A 72 -21.95 -4.46 -22.08
C ASN A 72 -23.02 -3.86 -23.01
N GLY A 73 -22.72 -3.74 -24.32
CA GLY A 73 -23.65 -3.18 -25.31
C GLY A 73 -24.01 -1.71 -25.05
N ILE A 74 -23.10 -0.94 -24.44
CA ILE A 74 -23.29 0.48 -24.15
C ILE A 74 -22.77 1.31 -25.32
N ARG A 75 -23.63 2.14 -25.91
CA ARG A 75 -23.22 3.12 -26.93
C ARG A 75 -22.66 4.38 -26.28
N LEU A 76 -21.35 4.50 -26.22
CA LEU A 76 -20.67 5.70 -25.71
C LEU A 76 -20.38 6.70 -26.83
N HIS A 77 -20.93 7.90 -26.72
CA HIS A 77 -20.57 9.09 -27.49
C HIS A 77 -19.60 9.96 -26.66
N ALA A 78 -18.31 9.60 -26.69
CA ALA A 78 -17.25 10.39 -26.06
C ALA A 78 -16.94 11.64 -26.88
N GLY A 79 -16.48 12.72 -26.23
CA GLY A 79 -16.28 14.02 -26.88
C GLY A 79 -17.58 14.67 -27.39
N CYS A 80 -18.74 14.26 -26.88
CA CYS A 80 -20.06 14.76 -27.29
C CYS A 80 -20.76 15.45 -26.12
N THR A 81 -20.97 16.75 -26.25
CA THR A 81 -21.62 17.58 -25.23
C THR A 81 -23.12 17.66 -25.50
N VAL A 82 -23.93 17.25 -24.52
CA VAL A 82 -25.38 17.44 -24.58
C VAL A 82 -25.72 18.92 -24.41
N THR A 83 -26.41 19.47 -25.40
CA THR A 83 -26.76 20.89 -25.47
C THR A 83 -28.22 21.15 -25.16
N ASP A 84 -29.08 20.16 -25.44
CA ASP A 84 -30.53 20.25 -25.28
C ASP A 84 -31.17 18.88 -25.00
N VAL A 85 -32.33 18.90 -24.31
CA VAL A 85 -33.17 17.71 -24.09
C VAL A 85 -34.62 18.08 -24.28
N ASP A 86 -35.25 17.49 -25.29
CA ASP A 86 -36.68 17.58 -25.50
C ASP A 86 -37.41 16.60 -24.57
N ARG A 87 -38.06 17.13 -23.53
CA ARG A 87 -38.83 16.34 -22.56
C ARG A 87 -40.16 15.81 -23.09
N VAL A 88 -40.72 16.44 -24.11
CA VAL A 88 -42.01 16.07 -24.69
C VAL A 88 -41.81 14.86 -25.61
N HIS A 89 -40.87 14.99 -26.56
CA HIS A 89 -40.52 13.93 -27.51
C HIS A 89 -39.54 12.90 -26.93
N ARG A 90 -38.96 13.18 -25.75
CA ARG A 90 -38.00 12.33 -25.03
C ARG A 90 -36.74 12.06 -25.83
N VAL A 91 -36.12 13.13 -26.31
CA VAL A 91 -34.89 13.07 -27.11
C VAL A 91 -33.79 13.89 -26.44
N VAL A 92 -32.59 13.34 -26.39
CA VAL A 92 -31.37 14.04 -25.98
C VAL A 92 -30.60 14.43 -27.23
N HIS A 93 -30.18 15.70 -27.32
CA HIS A 93 -29.38 16.23 -28.42
C HIS A 93 -27.98 16.59 -27.93
N GLY A 94 -26.97 16.04 -28.59
CA GLY A 94 -25.56 16.29 -28.33
C GLY A 94 -24.81 16.77 -29.56
N THR A 95 -23.79 17.59 -29.34
CA THR A 95 -22.86 18.08 -30.35
C THR A 95 -21.50 17.45 -30.10
N SER A 96 -20.92 16.76 -31.10
CA SER A 96 -19.54 16.26 -31.04
C SER A 96 -18.52 17.41 -31.08
N ALA A 97 -17.25 17.12 -30.75
CA ALA A 97 -16.16 18.08 -30.92
C ALA A 97 -15.98 18.56 -32.38
N THR A 98 -16.44 17.78 -33.38
CA THR A 98 -16.40 18.14 -34.80
C THR A 98 -17.65 18.90 -35.28
N GLY A 99 -18.60 19.18 -34.38
CA GLY A 99 -19.86 19.88 -34.69
C GLY A 99 -21.01 18.99 -35.15
N GLU A 100 -20.80 17.67 -35.24
CA GLU A 100 -21.84 16.70 -35.62
C GLU A 100 -22.95 16.66 -34.57
N GLN A 101 -24.21 16.72 -35.03
CA GLN A 101 -25.38 16.59 -34.17
C GLN A 101 -25.77 15.11 -34.02
N ILE A 102 -25.80 14.64 -32.78
CA ILE A 102 -26.17 13.26 -32.42
C ILE A 102 -27.40 13.32 -31.53
N SER A 103 -28.42 12.52 -31.85
CA SER A 103 -29.66 12.46 -31.07
C SER A 103 -29.96 11.05 -30.60
N ALA A 104 -30.48 10.93 -29.37
CA ALA A 104 -30.90 9.65 -28.80
C ALA A 104 -32.23 9.79 -28.07
N GLU A 105 -33.19 8.95 -28.44
CA GLU A 105 -34.47 8.85 -27.73
C GLU A 105 -34.33 8.07 -26.40
N TYR A 106 -35.13 8.42 -25.39
CA TYR A 106 -35.08 7.78 -24.08
C TYR A 106 -36.47 7.43 -23.52
N ASP A 107 -36.53 6.35 -22.74
CA ASP A 107 -37.63 6.05 -21.82
C ASP A 107 -37.29 6.45 -20.38
N ARG A 108 -35.99 6.45 -20.06
CA ARG A 108 -35.40 6.89 -18.79
C ARG A 108 -34.14 7.72 -19.08
N LEU A 109 -33.95 8.81 -18.35
CA LEU A 109 -32.81 9.72 -18.50
C LEU A 109 -32.06 9.90 -17.19
N ILE A 110 -30.76 9.69 -17.18
CA ILE A 110 -29.88 9.97 -16.04
C ILE A 110 -29.06 11.23 -16.33
N LEU A 111 -29.17 12.24 -15.48
CA LEU A 111 -28.29 13.40 -15.46
C LEU A 111 -27.15 13.15 -14.46
N ALA A 112 -25.97 12.81 -14.97
CA ALA A 112 -24.73 12.60 -14.22
C ALA A 112 -23.68 13.67 -14.56
N THR A 113 -24.13 14.91 -14.72
CA THR A 113 -23.36 16.05 -15.25
C THR A 113 -22.26 16.56 -14.31
N GLY A 114 -22.20 16.05 -13.09
CA GLY A 114 -21.17 16.38 -12.10
C GLY A 114 -21.17 17.85 -11.71
N SER A 115 -19.99 18.45 -11.63
CA SER A 115 -19.78 19.84 -11.23
C SER A 115 -18.80 20.55 -12.15
N LYS A 116 -18.83 21.89 -12.12
CA LYS A 116 -17.84 22.77 -12.74
C LYS A 116 -16.95 23.43 -11.69
N PRO A 117 -15.67 23.68 -11.98
CA PRO A 117 -14.81 24.50 -11.13
C PRO A 117 -15.40 25.90 -10.96
N PHE A 118 -15.29 26.45 -9.75
CA PHE A 118 -15.61 27.85 -9.52
C PHE A 118 -14.39 28.70 -9.85
N ILE A 119 -14.50 29.53 -10.88
CA ILE A 119 -13.46 30.49 -11.29
C ILE A 119 -13.79 31.85 -10.67
N LEU A 120 -12.84 32.45 -9.96
CA LEU A 120 -13.04 33.76 -9.34
C LEU A 120 -13.27 34.84 -10.41
N PRO A 121 -14.30 35.70 -10.25
CA PRO A 121 -14.62 36.75 -11.22
C PRO A 121 -13.66 37.95 -11.06
N LEU A 122 -12.39 37.75 -11.37
CA LEU A 122 -11.33 38.75 -11.22
C LEU A 122 -10.79 39.18 -12.59
N PRO A 123 -10.30 40.43 -12.73
CA PRO A 123 -9.57 40.85 -13.93
C PRO A 123 -8.41 39.90 -14.23
N GLY A 124 -8.28 39.52 -15.50
CA GLY A 124 -7.23 38.60 -15.96
C GLY A 124 -7.52 37.11 -15.78
N LYS A 125 -8.73 36.71 -15.33
CA LYS A 125 -9.11 35.29 -15.16
C LYS A 125 -9.02 34.45 -16.45
N ASP A 126 -9.09 35.08 -17.62
CA ASP A 126 -9.08 34.42 -18.93
C ASP A 126 -7.70 34.49 -19.61
N LEU A 127 -6.67 34.96 -18.89
CA LEU A 127 -5.30 34.98 -19.43
C LEU A 127 -4.78 33.56 -19.66
N PRO A 128 -3.98 33.33 -20.73
CA PRO A 128 -3.22 32.10 -20.86
C PRO A 128 -2.41 31.81 -19.59
N GLY A 129 -2.40 30.55 -19.15
CA GLY A 129 -1.76 30.13 -17.90
C GLY A 129 -2.64 30.26 -16.66
N VAL A 130 -3.89 30.70 -16.77
CA VAL A 130 -4.87 30.60 -15.68
C VAL A 130 -5.74 29.37 -15.91
N LEU A 131 -5.61 28.36 -15.06
CA LEU A 131 -6.24 27.06 -15.21
C LEU A 131 -7.15 26.72 -14.02
N ALA A 132 -8.17 25.93 -14.32
CA ALA A 132 -8.84 25.14 -13.30
C ALA A 132 -8.00 23.87 -13.02
N TYR A 133 -8.48 23.03 -12.11
CA TYR A 133 -7.95 21.69 -11.97
C TYR A 133 -9.08 20.70 -11.73
N ARG A 134 -9.52 20.02 -12.79
CA ARG A 134 -10.71 19.19 -12.72
C ARG A 134 -10.67 17.96 -13.62
N ASP A 135 -10.11 18.05 -14.82
CA ASP A 135 -10.08 16.95 -15.78
C ASP A 135 -8.67 16.65 -16.32
N ILE A 136 -8.59 15.69 -17.24
CA ILE A 136 -7.32 15.28 -17.87
C ILE A 136 -6.70 16.43 -18.66
N ALA A 137 -7.51 17.26 -19.32
CA ALA A 137 -7.01 18.39 -20.12
C ALA A 137 -6.38 19.46 -19.22
N ASP A 138 -7.04 19.81 -18.11
CA ASP A 138 -6.47 20.70 -17.09
C ASP A 138 -5.13 20.14 -16.58
N THR A 139 -5.10 18.85 -16.25
CA THR A 139 -3.91 18.16 -15.73
C THR A 139 -2.75 18.22 -16.72
N GLN A 140 -3.03 17.94 -18.00
CA GLN A 140 -2.03 17.97 -19.06
C GLN A 140 -1.49 19.39 -19.29
N ALA A 141 -2.37 20.39 -19.32
CA ALA A 141 -1.97 21.79 -19.46
C ALA A 141 -1.10 22.27 -18.29
N MET A 142 -1.38 21.80 -17.06
CA MET A 142 -0.53 22.05 -15.89
C MET A 142 0.84 21.37 -16.01
N ILE A 143 0.90 20.13 -16.50
CA ILE A 143 2.15 19.40 -16.72
C ILE A 143 3.02 20.12 -17.76
N GLU A 144 2.42 20.57 -18.86
CA GLU A 144 3.12 21.32 -19.93
C GLU A 144 3.64 22.67 -19.43
N ALA A 145 2.83 23.38 -18.63
CA ALA A 145 3.27 24.63 -18.01
C ALA A 145 4.46 24.40 -17.06
N ALA A 146 4.41 23.35 -16.24
CA ALA A 146 5.49 23.02 -15.30
C ALA A 146 6.81 22.63 -15.99
N ALA A 147 6.76 22.14 -17.24
CA ALA A 147 7.96 21.82 -18.00
C ALA A 147 8.71 23.06 -18.53
N THR A 148 8.01 24.20 -18.63
CA THR A 148 8.53 25.41 -19.29
C THR A 148 8.74 26.57 -18.31
N TYR A 149 7.90 26.66 -17.28
CA TYR A 149 7.83 27.84 -16.43
C TYR A 149 8.16 27.52 -14.96
N PRO A 150 8.83 28.45 -14.25
CA PRO A 150 9.28 28.21 -12.88
C PRO A 150 8.26 28.54 -11.79
N HIS A 151 7.32 29.49 -11.98
CA HIS A 151 6.48 29.99 -10.88
C HIS A 151 5.01 29.63 -11.02
N ALA A 152 4.43 29.01 -9.98
CA ALA A 152 3.00 28.76 -9.89
C ALA A 152 2.37 29.40 -8.64
N VAL A 153 1.17 29.95 -8.81
CA VAL A 153 0.31 30.38 -7.71
C VAL A 153 -0.96 29.52 -7.69
N VAL A 154 -1.19 28.81 -6.59
CA VAL A 154 -2.43 28.03 -6.39
C VAL A 154 -3.36 28.81 -5.49
N ILE A 155 -4.51 29.21 -6.00
CA ILE A 155 -5.54 29.93 -5.24
C ILE A 155 -6.50 28.90 -4.64
N GLY A 156 -6.44 28.73 -3.32
CA GLY A 156 -7.25 27.82 -2.52
C GLY A 156 -6.42 26.82 -1.73
N GLY A 157 -6.42 26.94 -0.40
CA GLY A 157 -5.75 26.03 0.54
C GLY A 157 -6.61 24.82 0.98
N GLY A 158 -7.52 24.38 0.11
CA GLY A 158 -8.29 23.15 0.31
C GLY A 158 -7.58 21.91 -0.23
N LEU A 159 -8.19 20.73 -0.10
CA LEU A 159 -7.59 19.45 -0.52
C LEU A 159 -6.98 19.50 -1.93
N LEU A 160 -7.81 19.86 -2.91
CA LEU A 160 -7.42 19.84 -4.31
C LEU A 160 -6.31 20.86 -4.62
N GLY A 161 -6.34 22.02 -3.95
CA GLY A 161 -5.30 23.03 -4.11
C GLY A 161 -3.96 22.60 -3.52
N LEU A 162 -3.97 21.98 -2.34
CA LEU A 162 -2.75 21.44 -1.73
C LEU A 162 -2.18 20.25 -2.52
N GLU A 163 -3.06 19.39 -3.05
CA GLU A 163 -2.67 18.28 -3.94
C GLU A 163 -2.08 18.81 -5.26
N ALA A 164 -2.68 19.84 -5.86
CA ALA A 164 -2.16 20.52 -7.06
C ALA A 164 -0.79 21.16 -6.80
N ALA A 165 -0.66 21.90 -5.68
CA ALA A 165 0.58 22.55 -5.30
C ALA A 165 1.72 21.56 -5.13
N ASN A 166 1.47 20.45 -4.40
CA ASN A 166 2.44 19.38 -4.24
C ASN A 166 2.82 18.72 -5.59
N GLY A 167 1.86 18.50 -6.48
CA GLY A 167 2.11 17.96 -7.82
C GLY A 167 3.03 18.86 -8.66
N LEU A 168 2.77 20.17 -8.67
CA LEU A 168 3.60 21.16 -9.38
C LEU A 168 5.01 21.30 -8.77
N MET A 169 5.12 21.26 -7.43
CA MET A 169 6.42 21.26 -6.74
C MET A 169 7.26 20.04 -7.11
N LYS A 170 6.66 18.85 -7.18
CA LYS A 170 7.37 17.63 -7.63
C LYS A 170 7.86 17.71 -9.07
N ARG A 171 7.27 18.59 -9.88
CA ARG A 171 7.72 18.90 -11.25
C ARG A 171 8.75 20.04 -11.32
N GLY A 172 9.19 20.57 -10.18
CA GLY A 172 10.25 21.57 -10.11
C GLY A 172 9.80 23.03 -10.10
N MET A 173 8.48 23.29 -10.06
CA MET A 173 8.00 24.67 -9.91
C MET A 173 8.16 25.17 -8.46
N GLN A 174 8.40 26.47 -8.32
CA GLN A 174 8.20 27.20 -7.08
C GLN A 174 6.71 27.52 -6.93
N VAL A 175 6.10 27.08 -5.83
CA VAL A 175 4.65 27.16 -5.65
C VAL A 175 4.28 27.98 -4.42
N THR A 176 3.47 29.01 -4.62
CA THR A 176 2.82 29.76 -3.55
C THR A 176 1.33 29.43 -3.49
N VAL A 177 0.85 28.93 -2.35
CA VAL A 177 -0.57 28.71 -2.07
C VAL A 177 -1.16 29.96 -1.44
N VAL A 178 -2.19 30.52 -2.07
CA VAL A 178 -2.95 31.67 -1.57
C VAL A 178 -4.25 31.14 -0.97
N HIS A 179 -4.52 31.46 0.30
CA HIS A 179 -5.74 31.04 0.97
C HIS A 179 -6.38 32.20 1.74
N ALA A 180 -7.70 32.31 1.66
CA ALA A 180 -8.43 33.43 2.26
C ALA A 180 -8.70 33.25 3.77
N SER A 181 -8.72 32.00 4.25
CA SER A 181 -8.99 31.68 5.65
C SER A 181 -7.71 31.71 6.48
N GLU A 182 -7.84 31.77 7.82
CA GLU A 182 -6.70 31.84 8.75
C GLU A 182 -5.87 30.54 8.77
N TRP A 183 -6.49 29.38 8.51
CA TRP A 183 -5.79 28.09 8.42
C TRP A 183 -6.24 27.29 7.20
N LEU A 184 -5.44 26.28 6.83
CA LEU A 184 -5.68 25.40 5.69
C LEU A 184 -6.83 24.42 5.97
N MET A 185 -7.56 24.05 4.91
CA MET A 185 -8.65 23.06 4.98
C MET A 185 -9.66 23.33 6.10
N GLU A 186 -10.08 24.58 6.29
CA GLU A 186 -10.94 25.04 7.40
C GLU A 186 -12.31 24.36 7.48
N ARG A 187 -12.73 23.74 6.39
CA ARG A 187 -13.97 22.93 6.33
C ARG A 187 -13.76 21.50 6.80
N GLN A 188 -12.52 21.04 6.93
CA GLN A 188 -12.16 19.66 7.25
C GLN A 188 -11.19 19.54 8.43
N LEU A 189 -10.54 20.61 8.86
CA LEU A 189 -9.63 20.66 9.99
C LEU A 189 -10.00 21.81 10.92
N ASP A 190 -9.73 21.63 12.21
CA ASP A 190 -9.68 22.74 13.15
C ASP A 190 -8.37 23.53 12.96
N SER A 191 -8.27 24.65 13.70
CA SER A 191 -7.13 25.57 13.58
C SER A 191 -5.80 24.94 14.01
N VAL A 192 -5.80 23.99 14.93
CA VAL A 192 -4.59 23.30 15.42
C VAL A 192 -4.06 22.39 14.32
N ALA A 193 -4.87 21.46 13.83
CA ALA A 193 -4.48 20.54 12.77
C ALA A 193 -4.16 21.29 11.46
N GLY A 194 -4.90 22.36 11.15
CA GLY A 194 -4.63 23.21 9.98
C GLY A 194 -3.27 23.93 10.04
N LYS A 195 -2.88 24.44 11.21
CA LYS A 195 -1.56 25.08 11.41
C LYS A 195 -0.42 24.06 11.41
N MET A 196 -0.64 22.85 11.95
CA MET A 196 0.32 21.75 11.87
C MET A 196 0.54 21.31 10.41
N LEU A 197 -0.53 21.21 9.62
CA LEU A 197 -0.48 20.94 8.19
C LEU A 197 0.33 22.01 7.44
N GLN A 198 0.04 23.28 7.71
CA GLN A 198 0.75 24.40 7.10
C GLN A 198 2.25 24.32 7.39
N LYS A 199 2.64 24.14 8.67
CA LYS A 199 4.04 24.01 9.06
C LYS A 199 4.74 22.85 8.34
N SER A 200 4.11 21.68 8.30
CA SER A 200 4.69 20.50 7.64
C SER A 200 4.89 20.68 6.15
N LEU A 201 3.99 21.40 5.48
CA LEU A 201 4.11 21.73 4.05
C LEU A 201 5.16 22.82 3.79
N GLN A 202 5.28 23.80 4.68
CA GLN A 202 6.33 24.83 4.63
C GLN A 202 7.73 24.23 4.76
N GLU A 203 7.91 23.28 5.66
CA GLU A 203 9.18 22.53 5.83
C GLU A 203 9.57 21.74 4.57
N ARG A 204 8.61 21.49 3.67
CA ARG A 204 8.83 20.83 2.37
C ARG A 204 9.04 21.82 1.22
N GLY A 205 9.09 23.12 1.52
CA GLY A 205 9.33 24.19 0.55
C GLY A 205 8.08 24.80 -0.08
N MET A 206 6.87 24.49 0.42
CA MET A 206 5.65 25.13 -0.07
C MET A 206 5.47 26.50 0.59
N GLU A 207 5.26 27.53 -0.22
CA GLU A 207 5.00 28.88 0.30
C GLU A 207 3.51 29.11 0.51
N PHE A 208 3.15 29.90 1.53
CA PHE A 208 1.76 30.22 1.84
C PHE A 208 1.55 31.72 2.01
N LEU A 209 0.49 32.22 1.40
CA LEU A 209 -0.09 33.54 1.67
C LEU A 209 -1.47 33.33 2.27
N MET A 210 -1.52 33.31 3.61
CA MET A 210 -2.74 33.13 4.38
C MET A 210 -3.48 34.45 4.55
N GLN A 211 -4.81 34.38 4.64
CA GLN A 211 -5.70 35.54 4.71
C GLN A 211 -5.52 36.54 3.57
N ALA A 212 -4.96 36.10 2.44
CA ALA A 212 -4.67 36.94 1.29
C ALA A 212 -5.88 36.98 0.34
N GLN A 213 -6.21 38.18 -0.15
CA GLN A 213 -7.30 38.38 -1.11
C GLN A 213 -6.75 38.80 -2.46
N THR A 214 -6.94 37.96 -3.48
CA THR A 214 -6.55 38.27 -4.86
C THR A 214 -7.42 39.40 -5.42
N ALA A 215 -6.77 40.39 -6.03
CA ALA A 215 -7.41 41.55 -6.66
C ALA A 215 -7.44 41.41 -8.19
N ALA A 216 -6.33 41.00 -8.82
CA ALA A 216 -6.22 40.85 -10.27
C ALA A 216 -5.09 39.87 -10.66
N LEU A 217 -5.20 39.30 -11.85
CA LEU A 217 -4.14 38.55 -12.52
C LEU A 217 -3.56 39.43 -13.62
N LEU A 218 -2.24 39.61 -13.64
CA LEU A 218 -1.57 40.58 -14.50
C LEU A 218 -0.91 39.90 -15.70
N PRO A 219 -1.10 40.42 -16.92
CA PRO A 219 -0.44 39.89 -18.10
C PRO A 219 1.03 40.31 -18.14
N GLY A 220 1.90 39.40 -18.60
CA GLY A 220 3.26 39.70 -18.99
C GLY A 220 3.38 40.15 -20.45
N PRO A 221 4.61 40.36 -20.95
CA PRO A 221 4.86 40.83 -22.32
C PRO A 221 4.29 39.92 -23.42
N THR A 222 4.13 38.62 -23.14
CA THR A 222 3.59 37.62 -24.08
C THR A 222 2.07 37.51 -24.02
N GLY A 223 1.39 38.30 -23.16
CA GLY A 223 -0.05 38.20 -22.91
C GLY A 223 -0.47 37.05 -22.00
N ARG A 224 0.45 36.18 -21.55
CA ARG A 224 0.24 35.17 -20.51
C ARG A 224 0.17 35.83 -19.12
N VAL A 225 -0.42 35.18 -18.12
CA VAL A 225 -0.24 35.62 -16.72
C VAL A 225 1.25 35.65 -16.36
N ALA A 226 1.65 36.70 -15.65
CA ALA A 226 3.01 36.88 -15.12
C ALA A 226 3.04 37.20 -13.62
N ALA A 227 1.94 37.69 -13.05
CA ALA A 227 1.84 37.97 -11.62
C ALA A 227 0.40 37.93 -11.11
N VAL A 228 0.27 37.69 -9.80
CA VAL A 228 -0.98 37.82 -9.03
C VAL A 228 -0.86 39.05 -8.14
N ARG A 229 -1.80 39.99 -8.27
CA ARG A 229 -1.92 41.18 -7.41
C ARG A 229 -2.95 40.94 -6.31
N PHE A 230 -2.59 41.30 -5.08
CA PHE A 230 -3.47 41.21 -3.91
C PHE A 230 -4.08 42.57 -3.55
N LYS A 231 -5.14 42.56 -2.73
CA LYS A 231 -5.83 43.79 -2.32
C LYS A 231 -5.01 44.71 -1.42
N ASP A 232 -3.98 44.20 -0.77
CA ASP A 232 -3.03 45.00 0.01
C ASP A 232 -1.98 45.71 -0.87
N GLY A 233 -2.05 45.51 -2.20
CA GLY A 233 -1.13 46.09 -3.18
C GLY A 233 0.11 45.24 -3.46
N SER A 234 0.34 44.16 -2.70
CA SER A 234 1.46 43.24 -2.95
C SER A 234 1.26 42.41 -4.22
N GLU A 235 2.37 41.94 -4.80
CA GLU A 235 2.37 41.10 -6.00
C GLU A 235 3.25 39.84 -5.79
N ARG A 236 2.88 38.76 -6.48
CA ARG A 236 3.67 37.52 -6.57
C ARG A 236 3.85 37.11 -8.03
N PRO A 237 5.07 36.77 -8.48
CA PRO A 237 5.30 36.20 -9.80
C PRO A 237 4.48 34.92 -10.00
N ALA A 238 3.89 34.76 -11.18
CA ALA A 238 3.10 33.58 -11.52
C ALA A 238 3.04 33.39 -13.04
N ASP A 239 3.62 32.30 -13.53
CA ASP A 239 3.51 31.86 -14.93
C ASP A 239 2.34 30.88 -15.13
N LEU A 240 1.91 30.27 -14.03
CA LEU A 240 0.75 29.39 -13.91
C LEU A 240 -0.06 29.82 -12.68
N VAL A 241 -1.36 30.05 -12.87
CA VAL A 241 -2.31 30.26 -11.77
C VAL A 241 -3.34 29.14 -11.80
N VAL A 242 -3.44 28.38 -10.70
CA VAL A 242 -4.42 27.30 -10.56
C VAL A 242 -5.53 27.75 -9.61
N MET A 243 -6.77 27.82 -10.08
CA MET A 243 -7.92 28.15 -9.24
C MET A 243 -8.56 26.88 -8.68
N ALA A 244 -8.34 26.62 -7.38
CA ALA A 244 -8.86 25.49 -6.62
C ALA A 244 -9.79 25.93 -5.47
N VAL A 245 -10.70 26.88 -5.76
CA VAL A 245 -11.59 27.52 -4.77
C VAL A 245 -12.97 26.85 -4.63
N GLY A 246 -13.06 25.57 -5.03
CA GLY A 246 -14.26 24.76 -4.94
C GLY A 246 -15.00 24.55 -6.26
N ILE A 247 -16.12 23.83 -6.18
CA ILE A 247 -16.93 23.41 -7.32
C ILE A 247 -18.39 23.84 -7.17
N ARG A 248 -19.12 23.85 -8.28
CA ARG A 248 -20.56 24.09 -8.34
C ARG A 248 -21.25 22.99 -9.15
N PRO A 249 -22.36 22.42 -8.65
CA PRO A 249 -23.17 21.45 -9.41
C PRO A 249 -23.47 21.94 -10.83
N ASN A 250 -23.32 21.07 -11.82
CA ASN A 250 -23.51 21.42 -13.23
C ASN A 250 -24.99 21.28 -13.62
N THR A 251 -25.77 22.32 -13.32
CA THR A 251 -27.25 22.33 -13.41
C THR A 251 -27.80 22.98 -14.67
N GLN A 252 -26.95 23.60 -15.50
CA GLN A 252 -27.37 24.42 -16.65
C GLN A 252 -28.32 23.69 -17.62
N LEU A 253 -28.06 22.40 -17.89
CA LEU A 253 -28.94 21.60 -18.74
C LEU A 253 -30.30 21.36 -18.07
N ALA A 254 -30.31 21.04 -16.77
CA ALA A 254 -31.53 20.80 -16.00
C ALA A 254 -32.40 22.06 -15.89
N GLU A 255 -31.77 23.24 -15.73
CA GLU A 255 -32.46 24.53 -15.73
C GLU A 255 -33.13 24.81 -17.08
N LYS A 256 -32.44 24.58 -18.21
CA LYS A 256 -33.03 24.68 -19.55
C LYS A 256 -34.21 23.73 -19.74
N MET A 257 -34.09 22.52 -19.21
CA MET A 257 -35.16 21.50 -19.17
C MET A 257 -36.30 21.87 -18.21
N ARG A 258 -36.20 22.98 -17.46
CA ARG A 258 -37.16 23.43 -16.44
C ARG A 258 -37.37 22.39 -15.33
N LEU A 259 -36.30 21.70 -14.93
CA LEU A 259 -36.30 20.86 -13.73
C LEU A 259 -36.07 21.73 -12.49
N HIS A 260 -36.57 21.28 -11.34
CA HIS A 260 -36.34 21.98 -10.08
C HIS A 260 -34.87 21.87 -9.67
N VAL A 261 -34.24 23.03 -9.49
CA VAL A 261 -32.84 23.17 -9.08
C VAL A 261 -32.78 24.07 -7.85
N ASP A 262 -32.16 23.57 -6.79
CA ASP A 262 -31.81 24.32 -5.58
C ASP A 262 -30.50 23.73 -5.04
N ARG A 263 -29.43 24.52 -5.09
CA ARG A 263 -28.01 24.12 -4.88
C ARG A 263 -27.49 23.02 -5.81
N GLY A 264 -28.36 22.22 -6.42
CA GLY A 264 -28.15 21.16 -7.40
C GLY A 264 -29.52 20.72 -7.95
N ILE A 265 -29.56 19.72 -8.82
CA ILE A 265 -30.82 19.15 -9.36
C ILE A 265 -31.53 18.42 -8.22
N VAL A 266 -32.73 18.88 -7.87
CA VAL A 266 -33.43 18.37 -6.68
C VAL A 266 -33.98 16.97 -6.95
N VAL A 267 -33.60 16.03 -6.08
CA VAL A 267 -34.00 14.62 -6.19
C VAL A 267 -34.64 14.09 -4.91
N SER A 268 -35.51 13.12 -5.09
CA SER A 268 -36.13 12.33 -4.01
C SER A 268 -35.16 11.27 -3.46
N ASP A 269 -35.62 10.51 -2.46
CA ASP A 269 -34.88 9.38 -1.87
C ASP A 269 -34.56 8.25 -2.88
N THR A 270 -35.20 8.22 -4.06
CA THR A 270 -34.91 7.26 -5.15
C THR A 270 -34.05 7.88 -6.26
N LEU A 271 -33.55 9.10 -6.07
CA LEU A 271 -32.77 9.88 -7.03
C LEU A 271 -33.56 10.33 -8.27
N GLN A 272 -34.88 10.13 -8.28
CA GLN A 272 -35.78 10.74 -9.25
C GLN A 272 -35.85 12.25 -9.05
N THR A 273 -35.83 13.00 -10.15
CA THR A 273 -36.11 14.44 -10.11
C THR A 273 -37.54 14.67 -9.63
N THR A 274 -37.78 15.76 -8.90
CA THR A 274 -39.12 16.08 -8.39
C THR A 274 -40.06 16.62 -9.48
N THR A 275 -39.53 16.98 -10.65
CA THR A 275 -40.29 17.58 -11.75
C THR A 275 -40.69 16.58 -12.83
N ASP A 276 -39.89 15.54 -13.08
CA ASP A 276 -40.19 14.54 -14.11
C ASP A 276 -39.76 13.14 -13.65
N ALA A 277 -40.73 12.26 -13.44
CA ALA A 277 -40.49 10.91 -12.91
C ALA A 277 -39.66 10.00 -13.84
N ARG A 278 -39.48 10.39 -15.11
CA ARG A 278 -38.65 9.67 -16.10
C ARG A 278 -37.18 10.07 -16.02
N ILE A 279 -36.86 11.15 -15.30
CA ILE A 279 -35.55 11.78 -15.25
C ILE A 279 -34.99 11.66 -13.83
N TYR A 280 -33.70 11.32 -13.76
CA TYR A 280 -32.96 11.09 -12.54
C TYR A 280 -31.73 12.00 -12.53
N ALA A 281 -31.21 12.31 -11.35
CA ALA A 281 -29.90 12.94 -11.23
C ALA A 281 -29.06 12.21 -10.19
N VAL A 282 -27.76 12.06 -10.47
CA VAL A 282 -26.84 11.31 -9.63
C VAL A 282 -25.45 11.94 -9.65
N GLY A 283 -24.75 11.89 -8.53
CA GLY A 283 -23.42 12.48 -8.40
C GLY A 283 -23.46 13.92 -7.87
N GLU A 284 -22.41 14.67 -8.15
CA GLU A 284 -22.25 16.04 -7.62
C GLU A 284 -23.32 17.01 -8.17
N CYS A 285 -23.99 16.68 -9.27
CA CYS A 285 -25.07 17.52 -9.80
C CYS A 285 -26.37 17.39 -9.00
N ALA A 286 -26.53 16.33 -8.20
CA ALA A 286 -27.77 16.03 -7.49
C ALA A 286 -27.79 16.67 -6.10
N ALA A 287 -28.91 17.29 -5.76
CA ALA A 287 -29.22 17.80 -4.43
C ALA A 287 -30.30 16.92 -3.77
N HIS A 288 -29.91 16.15 -2.76
CA HIS A 288 -30.81 15.33 -1.96
C HIS A 288 -31.02 15.98 -0.60
N ARG A 289 -32.28 16.24 -0.22
CA ARG A 289 -32.66 16.91 1.04
C ARG A 289 -31.86 18.21 1.30
N GLY A 290 -31.64 19.00 0.24
CA GLY A 290 -30.91 20.27 0.29
C GLY A 290 -29.38 20.17 0.33
N VAL A 291 -28.83 18.95 0.19
CA VAL A 291 -27.38 18.69 0.22
C VAL A 291 -26.91 18.16 -1.14
N ALA A 292 -25.88 18.82 -1.70
CA ALA A 292 -25.12 18.34 -2.85
C ALA A 292 -23.73 17.90 -2.38
N TYR A 293 -23.39 16.63 -2.61
CA TYR A 293 -22.14 16.04 -2.15
C TYR A 293 -21.03 16.19 -3.19
N GLY A 294 -19.83 16.57 -2.76
CA GLY A 294 -18.61 16.66 -3.58
C GLY A 294 -17.60 15.54 -3.31
N LEU A 295 -18.06 14.36 -2.87
CA LEU A 295 -17.21 13.24 -2.43
C LEU A 295 -17.71 11.92 -3.00
N VAL A 296 -16.80 11.09 -3.49
CA VAL A 296 -17.12 9.85 -4.23
C VAL A 296 -17.97 8.85 -3.46
N ALA A 297 -17.72 8.67 -2.16
CA ALA A 297 -18.49 7.72 -1.33
C ALA A 297 -20.01 7.99 -1.39
N PRO A 298 -20.49 9.21 -1.05
CA PRO A 298 -21.88 9.59 -1.25
C PRO A 298 -22.39 9.35 -2.68
N LEU A 299 -21.60 9.68 -3.71
CA LEU A 299 -22.05 9.53 -5.10
C LEU A 299 -22.24 8.06 -5.49
N PHE A 300 -21.43 7.16 -4.96
CA PHE A 300 -21.56 5.72 -5.20
C PHE A 300 -22.75 5.12 -4.45
N GLU A 301 -23.04 5.60 -3.24
CA GLU A 301 -24.29 5.27 -2.53
C GLU A 301 -25.52 5.70 -3.33
N GLN A 302 -25.52 6.93 -3.85
CA GLN A 302 -26.59 7.41 -4.75
C GLN A 302 -26.74 6.51 -5.99
N GLY A 303 -25.62 6.14 -6.64
CA GLY A 303 -25.64 5.27 -7.81
C GLY A 303 -26.22 3.88 -7.54
N LYS A 304 -25.92 3.28 -6.37
CA LYS A 304 -26.51 2.00 -5.95
C LYS A 304 -28.02 2.09 -5.76
N VAL A 305 -28.51 3.16 -5.10
CA VAL A 305 -29.95 3.36 -4.90
C VAL A 305 -30.66 3.59 -6.23
N LEU A 306 -30.08 4.43 -7.10
CA LEU A 306 -30.63 4.70 -8.42
C LEU A 306 -30.70 3.44 -9.29
N ALA A 307 -29.66 2.60 -9.29
CA ALA A 307 -29.65 1.34 -10.01
C ALA A 307 -30.80 0.40 -9.57
N ASN A 308 -31.04 0.26 -8.26
CA ASN A 308 -32.15 -0.53 -7.73
C ASN A 308 -33.52 -0.01 -8.16
N HIS A 309 -33.67 1.32 -8.21
CA HIS A 309 -34.91 1.94 -8.65
C HIS A 309 -35.13 1.76 -10.17
N LEU A 310 -34.08 1.94 -10.98
CA LEU A 310 -34.13 1.67 -12.43
C LEU A 310 -34.38 0.19 -12.74
N ALA A 311 -33.95 -0.72 -11.89
CA ALA A 311 -34.26 -2.15 -11.96
C ALA A 311 -35.69 -2.49 -11.50
N GLU A 312 -36.45 -1.52 -10.99
CA GLU A 312 -37.81 -1.65 -10.42
C GLU A 312 -37.92 -2.63 -9.25
N PHE A 313 -36.86 -2.79 -8.47
CA PHE A 313 -36.91 -3.59 -7.25
C PHE A 313 -37.55 -2.84 -6.07
N GLY A 314 -37.42 -1.51 -6.03
CA GLY A 314 -38.04 -0.67 -5.00
C GLY A 314 -37.50 -0.87 -3.57
N ILE A 315 -36.33 -1.49 -3.42
CA ILE A 315 -35.77 -1.93 -2.13
C ILE A 315 -34.83 -0.94 -1.44
N GLY A 316 -34.44 0.16 -2.11
CA GLY A 316 -33.41 1.08 -1.61
C GLY A 316 -33.89 2.53 -1.58
N ARG A 317 -33.53 3.26 -0.51
CA ARG A 317 -33.72 4.70 -0.38
C ARG A 317 -32.42 5.36 0.06
N TYR A 318 -32.05 6.46 -0.57
CA TYR A 318 -30.93 7.27 -0.15
C TYR A 318 -31.37 8.18 0.99
N GLN A 319 -30.70 8.07 2.15
CA GLN A 319 -31.02 8.83 3.36
C GLN A 319 -30.05 9.99 3.62
N GLY A 320 -29.10 10.22 2.71
CA GLY A 320 -27.93 11.07 2.92
C GLY A 320 -26.74 10.27 3.44
N SER A 321 -25.54 10.84 3.29
CA SER A 321 -24.27 10.21 3.67
C SER A 321 -23.54 11.03 4.73
N LEU A 322 -22.88 10.32 5.66
CA LEU A 322 -21.85 10.89 6.53
C LEU A 322 -20.52 10.92 5.77
N THR A 323 -19.78 12.02 5.88
CA THR A 323 -18.55 12.22 5.11
C THR A 323 -17.32 12.10 5.98
N SER A 324 -16.28 11.45 5.45
CA SER A 324 -14.93 11.50 6.00
C SER A 324 -13.96 12.07 4.97
N THR A 325 -12.91 12.77 5.41
CA THR A 325 -11.90 13.36 4.55
C THR A 325 -10.50 12.87 4.91
N LYS A 326 -9.67 12.65 3.89
CA LYS A 326 -8.22 12.39 3.99
C LYS A 326 -7.50 13.19 2.90
N LEU A 327 -6.27 13.66 3.16
CA LEU A 327 -5.41 14.35 2.19
C LEU A 327 -4.45 13.35 1.52
N LYS A 328 -4.18 13.52 0.23
CA LYS A 328 -3.32 12.59 -0.55
C LYS A 328 -1.96 13.18 -0.87
N VAL A 329 -1.34 13.83 0.12
CA VAL A 329 0.04 14.30 0.03
C VAL A 329 0.92 13.29 0.76
N THR A 330 1.88 12.69 0.04
CA THR A 330 2.76 11.64 0.59
C THR A 330 3.42 12.09 1.89
N GLY A 331 3.30 11.30 2.96
CA GLY A 331 3.91 11.60 4.26
C GLY A 331 3.18 12.67 5.08
N ILE A 332 1.93 13.01 4.75
CA ILE A 332 1.04 13.79 5.60
C ILE A 332 -0.22 12.97 5.84
N ASP A 333 -0.40 12.56 7.10
CA ASP A 333 -1.54 11.77 7.52
C ASP A 333 -2.54 12.68 8.25
N LEU A 334 -3.73 12.83 7.68
CA LEU A 334 -4.85 13.51 8.32
C LEU A 334 -6.17 12.79 8.07
N PHE A 335 -7.09 12.91 9.03
CA PHE A 335 -8.42 12.34 8.96
C PHE A 335 -9.43 13.25 9.66
N SER A 336 -10.58 13.47 9.03
CA SER A 336 -11.71 14.09 9.73
C SER A 336 -13.06 13.52 9.33
N ALA A 337 -14.00 13.52 10.26
CA ALA A 337 -15.36 13.04 10.05
C ALA A 337 -16.36 13.74 10.98
N GLY A 338 -17.60 13.86 10.50
CA GLY A 338 -18.73 14.45 11.24
C GLY A 338 -18.51 15.87 11.74
N SER A 339 -19.14 16.18 12.88
CA SER A 339 -19.14 17.51 13.50
C SER A 339 -17.94 17.69 14.44
N PHE A 340 -16.73 17.69 13.87
CA PHE A 340 -15.48 17.75 14.63
C PHE A 340 -15.15 19.13 15.24
N GLN A 341 -15.85 20.19 14.84
CA GLN A 341 -15.67 21.51 15.45
C GLN A 341 -16.29 21.60 16.85
N GLY A 342 -17.28 20.77 17.16
CA GLY A 342 -18.03 20.85 18.41
C GLY A 342 -19.13 21.90 18.41
N GLY A 343 -19.69 22.17 19.58
CA GLY A 343 -20.73 23.15 19.87
C GLY A 343 -21.02 23.25 21.37
N PRO A 344 -21.91 24.16 21.80
CA PRO A 344 -22.21 24.39 23.22
C PRO A 344 -22.66 23.14 23.99
N ASP A 345 -23.36 22.22 23.30
CA ASP A 345 -23.92 20.98 23.86
C ASP A 345 -23.04 19.76 23.55
N THR A 346 -21.73 19.95 23.38
CA THR A 346 -20.79 18.86 23.05
C THR A 346 -19.60 18.84 24.00
N GLU A 347 -19.02 17.67 24.17
CA GLU A 347 -17.80 17.45 24.95
C GLU A 347 -16.63 17.13 24.03
N GLU A 348 -15.42 17.55 24.39
CA GLU A 348 -14.22 17.33 23.60
C GLU A 348 -13.19 16.51 24.37
N ILE A 349 -12.61 15.51 23.72
CA ILE A 349 -11.43 14.78 24.21
C ILE A 349 -10.28 15.08 23.24
N VAL A 350 -9.18 15.61 23.76
CA VAL A 350 -8.04 16.08 22.96
C VAL A 350 -6.74 15.43 23.43
N LEU A 351 -5.96 14.94 22.46
CA LEU A 351 -4.57 14.52 22.63
C LEU A 351 -3.71 15.34 21.68
N SER A 352 -2.67 15.99 22.19
CA SER A 352 -1.79 16.86 21.42
C SER A 352 -0.34 16.62 21.81
N ASP A 353 0.46 16.09 20.88
CA ASP A 353 1.92 16.00 20.96
C ASP A 353 2.54 16.69 19.72
N PRO A 354 2.76 18.01 19.78
CA PRO A 354 3.32 18.75 18.66
C PRO A 354 4.76 18.34 18.29
N TYR A 355 5.52 17.76 19.22
CA TYR A 355 6.89 17.33 18.96
C TYR A 355 6.91 16.03 18.16
N ALA A 356 6.04 15.08 18.50
CA ALA A 356 5.83 13.87 17.70
C ALA A 356 5.00 14.12 16.43
N GLY A 357 4.45 15.32 16.26
CA GLY A 357 3.60 15.67 15.12
C GLY A 357 2.20 15.06 15.16
N VAL A 358 1.69 14.75 16.37
CA VAL A 358 0.41 14.04 16.56
C VAL A 358 -0.63 14.97 17.20
N TYR A 359 -1.83 14.98 16.63
CA TYR A 359 -3.00 15.64 17.20
C TYR A 359 -4.25 14.81 16.96
N LYS A 360 -5.07 14.60 17.99
CA LYS A 360 -6.35 13.90 17.91
C LYS A 360 -7.39 14.66 18.72
N LYS A 361 -8.51 15.01 18.10
CA LYS A 361 -9.69 15.60 18.73
C LYS A 361 -10.91 14.74 18.43
N LEU A 362 -11.62 14.33 19.47
CA LEU A 362 -12.88 13.61 19.41
C LEU A 362 -13.97 14.48 20.03
N VAL A 363 -15.13 14.55 19.38
CA VAL A 363 -16.27 15.33 19.84
C VAL A 363 -17.43 14.40 20.16
N LEU A 364 -17.96 14.51 21.37
CA LEU A 364 -19.07 13.71 21.86
C LEU A 364 -20.32 14.58 22.09
N LYS A 365 -21.49 13.98 21.89
CA LYS A 365 -22.78 14.54 22.28
C LYS A 365 -23.67 13.40 22.78
N ASP A 366 -24.27 13.56 23.95
CA ASP A 366 -25.14 12.54 24.57
C ASP A 366 -24.46 11.15 24.63
N ASP A 367 -23.20 11.12 25.09
CA ASP A 367 -22.33 9.94 25.13
C ASP A 367 -22.09 9.26 23.77
N LYS A 368 -22.33 9.92 22.64
CA LYS A 368 -22.08 9.40 21.30
C LYS A 368 -20.99 10.21 20.61
N LEU A 369 -20.11 9.52 19.89
CA LEU A 369 -19.13 10.20 19.05
C LEU A 369 -19.83 10.87 17.86
N VAL A 370 -19.72 12.19 17.75
CA VAL A 370 -20.33 12.98 16.66
C VAL A 370 -19.31 13.63 15.73
N GLY A 371 -18.03 13.64 16.10
CA GLY A 371 -16.96 14.18 15.27
C GLY A 371 -15.57 13.68 15.65
N ALA A 372 -14.66 13.65 14.67
CA ALA A 372 -13.26 13.33 14.86
C ALA A 372 -12.37 14.17 13.92
N CYS A 373 -11.23 14.66 14.43
CA CYS A 373 -10.19 15.37 13.69
C CYS A 373 -8.82 14.84 14.15
N LEU A 374 -8.07 14.20 13.25
CA LEU A 374 -6.79 13.55 13.53
C LEU A 374 -5.72 14.06 12.56
N TYR A 375 -4.50 14.24 13.06
CA TYR A 375 -3.32 14.64 12.32
C TYR A 375 -2.09 13.87 12.84
N GLY A 376 -1.23 13.43 11.92
CA GLY A 376 -0.06 12.59 12.21
C GLY A 376 -0.44 11.14 12.45
N ASP A 377 -1.01 10.83 13.61
CA ASP A 377 -1.53 9.49 13.89
C ASP A 377 -3.02 9.39 13.54
N THR A 378 -3.30 8.78 12.39
CA THR A 378 -4.65 8.59 11.84
C THR A 378 -5.09 7.13 11.76
N VAL A 379 -4.32 6.22 12.37
CA VAL A 379 -4.52 4.76 12.25
C VAL A 379 -5.94 4.33 12.61
N ASP A 380 -6.53 4.98 13.61
CA ASP A 380 -7.87 4.67 14.14
C ASP A 380 -9.01 5.46 13.47
N GLY A 381 -8.72 6.28 12.45
CA GLY A 381 -9.73 7.14 11.80
C GLY A 381 -10.96 6.37 11.31
N SER A 382 -10.76 5.18 10.72
CA SER A 382 -11.87 4.32 10.27
C SER A 382 -12.72 3.79 11.42
N TRP A 383 -12.10 3.48 12.57
CA TRP A 383 -12.81 2.99 13.75
C TRP A 383 -13.69 4.09 14.35
N TYR A 384 -13.15 5.29 14.50
CA TYR A 384 -13.95 6.46 14.91
C TYR A 384 -15.09 6.75 13.94
N PHE A 385 -14.86 6.61 12.63
CA PHE A 385 -15.92 6.80 11.65
C PHE A 385 -17.06 5.78 11.79
N ASN A 386 -16.72 4.52 12.09
CA ASN A 386 -17.71 3.47 12.31
C ASN A 386 -18.50 3.73 13.60
N LEU A 387 -17.86 4.16 14.69
CA LEU A 387 -18.55 4.57 15.93
C LEU A 387 -19.53 5.72 15.67
N LEU A 388 -19.09 6.73 14.92
CA LEU A 388 -19.89 7.89 14.56
C LEU A 388 -21.11 7.50 13.72
N ARG A 389 -20.92 6.62 12.73
CA ARG A 389 -22.02 6.12 11.90
C ARG A 389 -22.99 5.23 12.67
N GLY A 390 -22.48 4.39 13.56
CA GLY A 390 -23.29 3.51 14.37
C GLY A 390 -24.11 4.25 15.43
N GLY A 391 -23.68 5.45 15.84
CA GLY A 391 -24.36 6.24 16.88
C GLY A 391 -24.45 5.50 18.23
N ARG A 392 -23.53 4.57 18.48
CA ARG A 392 -23.46 3.79 19.72
C ARG A 392 -22.99 4.70 20.86
N PRO A 393 -23.58 4.58 22.07
CA PRO A 393 -23.00 5.17 23.27
C PRO A 393 -21.58 4.66 23.52
N VAL A 394 -20.66 5.55 23.90
CA VAL A 394 -19.24 5.26 24.14
C VAL A 394 -18.83 5.47 25.61
N ALA A 395 -19.82 5.62 26.51
CA ALA A 395 -19.59 5.83 27.93
C ALA A 395 -18.77 4.70 28.58
N ASP A 396 -18.96 3.46 28.13
CA ASP A 396 -18.27 2.25 28.61
C ASP A 396 -16.81 2.17 28.19
N ILE A 397 -16.39 2.99 27.22
CA ILE A 397 -15.05 2.94 26.63
C ILE A 397 -14.35 4.30 26.65
N ARG A 398 -14.94 5.28 27.33
CA ARG A 398 -14.58 6.70 27.24
C ARG A 398 -13.13 6.98 27.67
N ASP A 399 -12.64 6.27 28.68
CA ASP A 399 -11.27 6.36 29.22
C ASP A 399 -10.20 5.84 28.25
N ARG A 400 -10.57 4.90 27.37
CA ARG A 400 -9.68 4.28 26.37
C ARG A 400 -9.90 4.82 24.96
N LEU A 401 -11.02 5.49 24.73
CA LEU A 401 -11.50 5.93 23.42
C LEU A 401 -10.42 6.67 22.63
N MET A 402 -9.65 7.55 23.27
CA MET A 402 -8.59 8.35 22.62
C MET A 402 -7.45 7.51 22.02
N PHE A 403 -7.19 6.34 22.60
CA PHE A 403 -6.06 5.49 22.23
C PHE A 403 -6.40 4.43 21.19
N GLY A 404 -7.61 4.48 20.62
CA GLY A 404 -8.00 3.63 19.51
C GLY A 404 -8.39 2.21 19.92
N GLU A 405 -8.84 1.44 18.92
CA GLU A 405 -9.41 0.10 19.09
C GLU A 405 -8.45 -0.89 19.77
N SER A 406 -7.15 -0.79 19.49
CA SER A 406 -6.13 -1.69 20.05
C SER A 406 -5.91 -1.56 21.55
N ASN A 407 -6.39 -0.49 22.18
CA ASN A 407 -6.21 -0.22 23.61
C ASN A 407 -7.46 -0.53 24.44
N MET A 408 -8.47 -1.16 23.84
CA MET A 408 -9.76 -1.45 24.48
C MET A 408 -9.71 -2.65 25.46
N GLY A 409 -8.60 -3.41 25.46
CA GLY A 409 -8.15 -4.29 26.56
C GLY A 409 -8.53 -5.77 26.46
N ASP A 410 -7.52 -6.64 26.31
CA ASP A 410 -7.08 -7.62 27.32
C ASP A 410 -5.58 -7.90 27.08
N ALA A 411 -4.86 -8.37 28.11
CA ALA A 411 -3.41 -8.49 28.22
C ALA A 411 -2.68 -8.85 26.90
N GLY A 412 -1.61 -8.11 26.60
CA GLY A 412 -0.82 -8.30 25.40
C GLY A 412 -0.28 -9.72 25.28
N HIS A 413 -0.93 -10.56 24.47
CA HIS A 413 -0.44 -11.84 23.92
C HIS A 413 -1.18 -12.25 22.63
N GLN A 414 -1.88 -11.34 21.93
CA GLN A 414 -2.52 -11.68 20.67
C GLN A 414 -2.16 -10.68 19.57
N GLY A 415 -1.38 -11.13 18.60
CA GLY A 415 -1.29 -10.49 17.29
C GLY A 415 -2.62 -10.64 16.59
N GLN A 416 -3.57 -9.74 16.83
CA GLN A 416 -4.85 -9.79 16.15
C GLN A 416 -4.71 -9.24 14.72
N ASN A 417 -5.04 -10.11 13.77
CA ASN A 417 -5.39 -9.74 12.41
C ASN A 417 -6.71 -8.92 12.48
N LYS A 418 -6.68 -7.61 12.20
CA LYS A 418 -7.87 -6.72 12.29
C LYS A 418 -9.04 -7.29 11.48
N ALA A 419 -8.79 -8.01 10.39
CA ALA A 419 -9.83 -8.68 9.62
C ALA A 419 -10.57 -9.80 10.35
N ALA A 420 -9.93 -10.50 11.29
CA ALA A 420 -10.54 -11.61 12.01
C ALA A 420 -11.57 -11.15 13.05
N ALA A 421 -11.36 -9.98 13.66
CA ALA A 421 -12.25 -9.39 14.66
C ALA A 421 -13.48 -8.67 14.07
N MET A 422 -13.45 -8.28 12.80
CA MET A 422 -14.57 -7.59 12.14
C MET A 422 -15.79 -8.50 11.95
N GLN A 423 -16.99 -7.96 12.11
CA GLN A 423 -18.25 -8.59 11.72
C GLN A 423 -18.48 -8.49 10.21
N ASP A 424 -19.29 -9.37 9.63
CA ASP A 424 -19.60 -9.35 8.19
C ASP A 424 -20.30 -8.05 7.74
N SER A 425 -21.00 -7.37 8.65
CA SER A 425 -21.61 -6.06 8.40
C SER A 425 -20.62 -4.89 8.40
N ASP A 426 -19.41 -5.08 8.91
CA ASP A 426 -18.47 -3.98 9.12
C ASP A 426 -17.96 -3.45 7.79
N GLU A 427 -17.93 -2.12 7.66
CA GLU A 427 -17.45 -1.48 6.44
C GLU A 427 -15.93 -1.52 6.35
N VAL A 428 -15.44 -1.98 5.20
CA VAL A 428 -14.02 -2.13 4.87
C VAL A 428 -13.58 -1.00 3.95
N CYS A 429 -14.34 -0.78 2.88
CA CYS A 429 -14.07 0.29 1.92
C CYS A 429 -15.13 1.37 2.02
N GLY A 430 -14.84 2.46 2.75
CA GLY A 430 -15.78 3.58 2.87
C GLY A 430 -16.03 4.32 1.56
N CYS A 431 -15.05 4.34 0.66
CA CYS A 431 -15.20 4.96 -0.66
C CYS A 431 -16.21 4.21 -1.56
N ASN A 432 -16.40 2.91 -1.37
CA ASN A 432 -17.32 2.08 -2.16
C ASN A 432 -18.47 1.50 -1.35
N GLY A 433 -18.58 1.82 -0.06
CA GLY A 433 -19.50 1.20 0.89
C GLY A 433 -19.47 -0.33 0.81
N VAL A 434 -18.27 -0.92 0.84
CA VAL A 434 -18.07 -2.38 0.75
C VAL A 434 -17.78 -2.92 2.14
N THR A 435 -18.62 -3.85 2.58
CA THR A 435 -18.50 -4.53 3.88
C THR A 435 -17.57 -5.74 3.81
N LYS A 436 -17.11 -6.21 4.98
CA LYS A 436 -16.33 -7.44 5.10
C LYS A 436 -17.11 -8.60 4.49
N GLY A 437 -18.38 -8.77 4.82
CA GLY A 437 -19.24 -9.82 4.31
C GLY A 437 -19.36 -9.80 2.80
N GLN A 438 -19.44 -8.62 2.16
CA GLN A 438 -19.43 -8.51 0.69
C GLN A 438 -18.10 -8.93 0.08
N ILE A 439 -16.97 -8.60 0.72
CA ILE A 439 -15.64 -9.04 0.28
C ILE A 439 -15.49 -10.55 0.50
N CYS A 440 -15.81 -11.07 1.68
CA CYS A 440 -15.80 -12.49 2.01
C CYS A 440 -16.70 -13.29 1.05
N LYS A 441 -17.92 -12.82 0.79
CA LYS A 441 -18.86 -13.44 -0.13
C LYS A 441 -18.31 -13.46 -1.55
N ALA A 442 -17.80 -12.34 -2.04
CA ALA A 442 -17.20 -12.29 -3.37
C ALA A 442 -15.99 -13.22 -3.48
N ILE A 443 -15.13 -13.25 -2.46
CA ILE A 443 -13.98 -14.18 -2.36
C ILE A 443 -14.45 -15.63 -2.44
N LYS A 444 -15.44 -16.02 -1.63
CA LYS A 444 -15.95 -17.39 -1.56
C LYS A 444 -16.69 -17.82 -2.83
N GLU A 445 -17.62 -17.00 -3.32
CA GLU A 445 -18.48 -17.34 -4.46
C GLU A 445 -17.74 -17.28 -5.79
N LYS A 446 -16.79 -16.36 -5.94
CA LYS A 446 -16.07 -16.14 -7.20
C LYS A 446 -14.63 -16.67 -7.18
N GLY A 447 -14.19 -17.23 -6.06
CA GLY A 447 -12.82 -17.73 -5.89
C GLY A 447 -11.79 -16.63 -6.13
N LEU A 448 -11.93 -15.49 -5.44
CA LEU A 448 -11.01 -14.36 -5.60
C LEU A 448 -9.82 -14.53 -4.67
N PHE A 449 -8.61 -14.41 -5.20
CA PHE A 449 -7.40 -14.68 -4.43
C PHE A 449 -6.43 -13.51 -4.41
N THR A 450 -6.64 -12.51 -5.27
CA THR A 450 -5.79 -11.32 -5.38
C THR A 450 -6.51 -10.05 -4.93
N LEU A 451 -5.71 -9.07 -4.50
CA LEU A 451 -6.22 -7.72 -4.27
C LEU A 451 -6.84 -7.13 -5.54
N ASP A 452 -6.26 -7.36 -6.71
CA ASP A 452 -6.78 -6.82 -7.98
C ASP A 452 -8.08 -7.49 -8.43
N GLU A 453 -8.28 -8.78 -8.16
CA GLU A 453 -9.56 -9.45 -8.35
C GLU A 453 -10.60 -8.94 -7.35
N VAL A 454 -10.23 -8.76 -6.07
CA VAL A 454 -11.13 -8.14 -5.09
C VAL A 454 -11.47 -6.72 -5.52
N ARG A 455 -10.51 -5.92 -6.02
CA ARG A 455 -10.77 -4.59 -6.62
C ARG A 455 -11.70 -4.70 -7.82
N LYS A 456 -11.45 -5.62 -8.75
CA LYS A 456 -12.25 -5.80 -9.96
C LYS A 456 -13.70 -6.18 -9.63
N HIS A 457 -13.90 -7.09 -8.68
CA HIS A 457 -15.20 -7.69 -8.41
C HIS A 457 -15.99 -7.03 -7.28
N THR A 458 -15.32 -6.45 -6.29
CA THR A 458 -15.97 -5.77 -5.14
C THR A 458 -15.83 -4.25 -5.22
N LYS A 459 -14.87 -3.74 -6.00
CA LYS A 459 -14.45 -2.33 -6.04
C LYS A 459 -13.82 -1.83 -4.74
N ALA A 460 -13.68 -2.66 -3.70
CA ALA A 460 -12.89 -2.32 -2.52
C ALA A 460 -11.43 -2.04 -2.93
N SER A 461 -10.78 -1.04 -2.31
CA SER A 461 -9.42 -0.55 -2.65
C SER A 461 -9.28 0.15 -4.02
N ALA A 462 -10.25 0.05 -4.94
CA ALA A 462 -10.13 0.56 -6.31
C ALA A 462 -10.30 2.09 -6.47
N SER A 463 -10.88 2.79 -5.48
CA SER A 463 -11.18 4.23 -5.61
C SER A 463 -10.15 5.14 -4.94
N CYS A 464 -10.03 5.06 -3.61
CA CYS A 464 -9.16 5.94 -2.82
C CYS A 464 -7.95 5.20 -2.23
N GLY A 465 -7.85 3.89 -2.42
CA GLY A 465 -6.74 3.05 -1.93
C GLY A 465 -6.61 2.89 -0.40
N SER A 466 -7.32 3.67 0.42
CA SER A 466 -7.09 3.72 1.87
C SER A 466 -7.40 2.43 2.62
N CYS A 467 -8.32 1.62 2.11
CA CYS A 467 -8.67 0.32 2.70
C CYS A 467 -7.80 -0.83 2.17
N THR A 468 -6.80 -0.58 1.31
CA THR A 468 -5.99 -1.62 0.66
C THR A 468 -5.45 -2.63 1.66
N GLY A 469 -4.76 -2.16 2.70
CA GLY A 469 -4.19 -3.06 3.71
C GLY A 469 -5.24 -3.87 4.48
N LEU A 470 -6.45 -3.33 4.67
CA LEU A 470 -7.53 -4.05 5.34
C LEU A 470 -8.22 -5.05 4.40
N VAL A 471 -8.37 -4.70 3.11
CA VAL A 471 -8.86 -5.61 2.07
C VAL A 471 -7.89 -6.77 1.89
N GLU A 472 -6.59 -6.52 1.90
CA GLU A 472 -5.56 -7.56 1.90
C GLU A 472 -5.68 -8.48 3.12
N GLN A 473 -5.89 -7.92 4.32
CA GLN A 473 -6.10 -8.71 5.54
C GLN A 473 -7.38 -9.56 5.49
N ILE A 474 -8.49 -9.02 4.98
CA ILE A 474 -9.76 -9.75 4.83
C ILE A 474 -9.65 -10.82 3.76
N LEU A 475 -8.96 -10.52 2.67
CA LEU A 475 -8.66 -11.47 1.63
C LEU A 475 -7.82 -12.63 2.18
N MET A 476 -6.77 -12.33 2.95
CA MET A 476 -5.96 -13.33 3.67
C MET A 476 -6.78 -14.13 4.69
N ALA A 477 -7.73 -13.52 5.39
CA ALA A 477 -8.56 -14.19 6.39
C ALA A 477 -9.70 -15.04 5.77
N SER A 478 -10.24 -14.62 4.63
CA SER A 478 -11.46 -15.21 4.03
C SER A 478 -11.17 -16.26 2.97
N ALA A 479 -10.05 -16.12 2.25
CA ALA A 479 -9.58 -17.13 1.30
C ALA A 479 -8.86 -18.30 2.01
N GLY A 480 -8.60 -18.21 3.32
CA GLY A 480 -7.67 -19.11 4.01
C GLY A 480 -6.26 -18.99 3.43
N GLY A 481 -5.39 -19.97 3.69
CA GLY A 481 -4.01 -20.02 3.18
C GLY A 481 -3.84 -19.93 1.66
N ASP A 482 -4.93 -19.86 0.89
CA ASP A 482 -5.01 -19.67 -0.56
C ASP A 482 -5.03 -18.19 -1.00
N TYR A 483 -4.55 -17.24 -0.20
CA TYR A 483 -4.24 -15.88 -0.70
C TYR A 483 -3.17 -15.97 -1.80
N SER A 484 -3.61 -16.00 -3.05
CA SER A 484 -2.79 -16.06 -4.26
C SER A 484 -2.75 -14.67 -4.90
N ALA A 485 -1.64 -13.94 -4.78
CA ALA A 485 -1.21 -13.10 -5.90
C ALA A 485 -1.14 -14.04 -7.14
N THR A 486 -2.06 -13.89 -8.11
CA THR A 486 -2.49 -14.78 -9.23
C THR A 486 -1.44 -15.76 -9.80
N PRO A 487 -1.80 -16.91 -10.44
CA PRO A 487 -3.06 -17.66 -10.61
C PRO A 487 -3.01 -19.06 -9.91
N LYS A 488 -3.97 -19.96 -10.18
CA LYS A 488 -4.14 -21.36 -9.66
C LYS A 488 -2.87 -22.24 -9.55
N THR A 489 -1.79 -21.85 -10.22
CA THR A 489 -0.40 -22.05 -9.77
C THR A 489 0.38 -20.88 -10.32
N LYS A 490 0.83 -19.94 -9.48
CA LYS A 490 1.69 -18.84 -9.92
C LYS A 490 2.97 -19.42 -10.52
N PRO A 491 3.22 -19.23 -11.82
CA PRO A 491 4.46 -19.68 -12.41
C PRO A 491 5.64 -19.01 -11.73
N LEU A 492 6.74 -19.74 -11.55
CA LEU A 492 7.94 -19.25 -10.88
C LEU A 492 8.45 -17.93 -11.48
N CYS A 493 8.33 -17.79 -12.81
CA CYS A 493 8.54 -16.57 -13.59
C CYS A 493 7.97 -16.78 -15.01
N ALA A 494 8.11 -15.78 -15.90
CA ALA A 494 7.67 -15.87 -17.29
C ALA A 494 8.33 -16.98 -18.13
N CYS A 495 9.42 -17.59 -17.65
CA CYS A 495 10.11 -18.68 -18.37
C CYS A 495 9.41 -20.04 -18.27
N THR A 496 8.35 -20.17 -17.47
CA THR A 496 7.66 -21.44 -17.24
C THR A 496 6.19 -21.19 -16.91
N ASP A 497 5.35 -22.21 -17.08
CA ASP A 497 3.98 -22.21 -16.55
C ASP A 497 3.88 -22.95 -15.20
N HIS A 498 5.00 -23.52 -14.71
CA HIS A 498 5.07 -24.28 -13.47
C HIS A 498 5.31 -23.40 -12.23
N GLY A 499 4.53 -23.63 -11.18
CA GLY A 499 4.73 -22.99 -9.89
C GLY A 499 5.78 -23.68 -9.01
N HIS A 500 6.10 -23.05 -7.88
CA HIS A 500 7.13 -23.49 -6.94
C HIS A 500 7.00 -24.97 -6.53
N GLN A 501 5.78 -25.42 -6.23
CA GLN A 501 5.52 -26.79 -5.80
C GLN A 501 5.81 -27.81 -6.90
N ALA A 502 5.28 -27.60 -8.11
CA ALA A 502 5.48 -28.48 -9.25
C ALA A 502 6.98 -28.66 -9.59
N VAL A 503 7.76 -27.59 -9.45
CA VAL A 503 9.22 -27.65 -9.68
C VAL A 503 9.92 -28.50 -8.63
N ARG A 504 9.59 -28.31 -7.34
CA ARG A 504 10.14 -29.13 -6.25
C ARG A 504 9.78 -30.61 -6.43
N ASP A 505 8.52 -30.88 -6.76
CA ASP A 505 8.02 -32.24 -6.96
C ASP A 505 8.73 -32.91 -8.14
N ALA A 506 8.91 -32.21 -9.26
CA ALA A 506 9.64 -32.73 -10.42
C ALA A 506 11.12 -33.03 -10.08
N ILE A 507 11.79 -32.13 -9.35
CA ILE A 507 13.19 -32.34 -8.91
C ILE A 507 13.32 -33.60 -8.06
N ARG A 508 12.37 -33.82 -7.14
CA ARG A 508 12.40 -34.96 -6.22
C ARG A 508 12.00 -36.25 -6.92
N ALA A 509 10.88 -36.26 -7.65
CA ALA A 509 10.34 -37.46 -8.28
C ALA A 509 11.25 -38.02 -9.39
N ASN A 510 11.96 -37.15 -10.11
CA ASN A 510 12.79 -37.54 -11.26
C ASN A 510 14.30 -37.48 -10.98
N LYS A 511 14.69 -37.29 -9.71
CA LYS A 511 16.10 -37.17 -9.27
C LYS A 511 16.92 -36.22 -10.17
N LEU A 512 16.44 -34.99 -10.32
CA LEU A 512 17.14 -33.97 -11.12
C LEU A 512 18.26 -33.34 -10.28
N LEU A 513 19.48 -33.24 -10.84
CA LEU A 513 20.68 -32.80 -10.10
C LEU A 513 21.31 -31.50 -10.62
N THR A 514 20.86 -30.96 -11.75
CA THR A 514 21.41 -29.73 -12.34
C THR A 514 20.30 -28.80 -12.83
N THR A 515 20.55 -27.48 -12.83
CA THR A 515 19.57 -26.47 -13.30
C THR A 515 19.16 -26.72 -14.76
N GLY A 516 20.12 -27.06 -15.61
CA GLY A 516 19.87 -27.40 -17.02
C GLY A 516 19.03 -28.67 -17.20
N ALA A 517 19.17 -29.67 -16.32
CA ALA A 517 18.30 -30.85 -16.34
C ALA A 517 16.85 -30.49 -15.98
N VAL A 518 16.65 -29.62 -14.99
CA VAL A 518 15.31 -29.12 -14.63
C VAL A 518 14.66 -28.35 -15.77
N PHE A 519 15.40 -27.41 -16.37
CA PHE A 519 14.87 -26.60 -17.47
C PHE A 519 14.50 -27.45 -18.70
N ARG A 520 15.30 -28.47 -19.04
CA ARG A 520 14.96 -29.39 -20.13
C ARG A 520 13.79 -30.31 -19.78
N PHE A 521 13.77 -30.87 -18.57
CA PHE A 521 12.75 -31.83 -18.16
C PHE A 521 11.35 -31.20 -18.06
N MET A 522 11.29 -29.94 -17.63
CA MET A 522 10.03 -29.20 -17.43
C MET A 522 9.75 -28.19 -18.55
N ASP A 523 10.32 -28.40 -19.75
CA ASP A 523 10.08 -27.61 -20.96
C ASP A 523 10.11 -26.07 -20.74
N TRP A 524 11.17 -25.58 -20.09
CA TRP A 524 11.33 -24.15 -19.85
C TRP A 524 11.37 -23.35 -21.16
N LYS A 525 10.56 -22.31 -21.27
CA LYS A 525 10.50 -21.39 -22.43
C LYS A 525 11.83 -20.69 -22.68
N THR A 526 12.63 -20.49 -21.64
CA THR A 526 13.99 -19.96 -21.72
C THR A 526 14.98 -21.06 -21.30
N PRO A 527 15.73 -21.70 -22.22
CA PRO A 527 16.54 -22.88 -21.94
C PRO A 527 17.62 -22.69 -20.86
N SER A 528 18.09 -21.46 -20.65
CA SER A 528 19.09 -21.10 -19.63
C SER A 528 18.47 -20.46 -18.36
N GLY A 529 17.15 -20.29 -18.32
CA GLY A 529 16.45 -19.56 -17.27
C GLY A 529 16.75 -18.06 -17.23
N CYS A 530 16.08 -17.34 -16.32
CA CYS A 530 16.25 -15.90 -16.09
C CYS A 530 16.75 -15.63 -14.65
N PRO A 531 17.09 -14.36 -14.30
CA PRO A 531 17.53 -14.00 -12.96
C PRO A 531 16.56 -14.32 -11.80
N THR A 532 15.29 -14.65 -12.11
CA THR A 532 14.29 -15.07 -11.11
C THR A 532 14.29 -16.57 -10.87
N CYS A 533 14.19 -17.39 -11.92
CA CYS A 533 14.06 -18.85 -11.77
C CYS A 533 15.40 -19.54 -11.53
N ARG A 534 16.51 -19.02 -12.05
CA ARG A 534 17.85 -19.61 -11.86
C ARG A 534 18.23 -19.76 -10.38
N PRO A 535 18.17 -18.71 -9.54
CA PRO A 535 18.46 -18.86 -8.10
C PRO A 535 17.49 -19.81 -7.40
N ALA A 536 16.20 -19.75 -7.74
CA ALA A 536 15.18 -20.58 -7.09
C ALA A 536 15.37 -22.07 -7.39
N VAL A 537 15.58 -22.44 -8.66
CA VAL A 537 15.85 -23.83 -9.07
C VAL A 537 17.16 -24.33 -8.47
N ASN A 538 18.22 -23.51 -8.48
CA ASN A 538 19.49 -23.86 -7.84
C ASN A 538 19.29 -24.15 -6.34
N TYR A 539 18.54 -23.30 -5.63
CA TYR A 539 18.20 -23.53 -4.23
C TYR A 539 17.38 -24.81 -4.00
N TYR A 540 16.38 -25.11 -4.84
CA TYR A 540 15.59 -26.34 -4.70
C TYR A 540 16.40 -27.60 -4.93
N LEU A 541 17.32 -27.59 -5.90
CA LEU A 541 18.25 -28.69 -6.12
C LEU A 541 19.12 -28.92 -4.88
N LEU A 542 19.78 -27.86 -4.39
CA LEU A 542 20.69 -27.94 -3.23
C LEU A 542 20.00 -28.30 -1.92
N SER A 543 18.74 -27.86 -1.73
CA SER A 543 17.95 -28.21 -0.53
C SER A 543 17.33 -29.60 -0.60
N THR A 544 17.06 -30.12 -1.81
CA THR A 544 16.48 -31.45 -2.01
C THR A 544 17.53 -32.56 -2.02
N TRP A 545 18.67 -32.31 -2.67
CA TRP A 545 19.76 -33.26 -2.86
C TRP A 545 21.09 -32.66 -2.38
N PRO A 546 21.28 -32.43 -1.07
CA PRO A 546 22.55 -31.93 -0.56
C PRO A 546 23.68 -32.89 -0.96
N LYS A 547 24.87 -32.36 -1.26
CA LYS A 547 26.07 -33.12 -1.68
C LYS A 547 25.97 -33.86 -3.03
N GLU A 548 24.77 -34.10 -3.56
CA GLU A 548 24.55 -34.73 -4.88
C GLU A 548 24.23 -33.71 -5.99
N ALA A 549 23.43 -32.67 -5.69
CA ALA A 549 23.12 -31.63 -6.67
C ALA A 549 24.34 -30.76 -6.98
N GLN A 550 24.48 -30.37 -8.24
CA GLN A 550 25.54 -29.49 -8.69
C GLN A 550 25.12 -28.02 -8.50
N ASP A 551 25.80 -27.29 -7.62
CA ASP A 551 25.64 -25.84 -7.48
C ASP A 551 26.05 -25.11 -8.77
N ASP A 552 25.24 -24.14 -9.19
CA ASP A 552 25.58 -23.16 -10.23
C ASP A 552 25.90 -21.80 -9.57
N PRO A 553 27.19 -21.44 -9.39
CA PRO A 553 27.59 -20.17 -8.78
C PRO A 553 27.04 -18.93 -9.49
N GLN A 554 26.76 -19.01 -10.80
CA GLN A 554 26.19 -17.89 -11.55
C GLN A 554 24.70 -17.68 -11.25
N SER A 555 24.01 -18.73 -10.82
CA SER A 555 22.61 -18.66 -10.38
C SER A 555 22.45 -18.06 -8.99
N ARG A 556 23.53 -17.90 -8.20
CA ARG A 556 23.49 -17.18 -6.92
C ARG A 556 23.51 -15.66 -7.14
N ALA A 557 22.81 -14.93 -6.28
CA ALA A 557 22.86 -13.46 -6.29
C ALA A 557 24.29 -12.97 -6.05
N ILE A 558 24.64 -11.77 -6.53
CA ILE A 558 26.00 -11.21 -6.38
C ILE A 558 26.48 -11.25 -4.92
N ASN A 559 25.61 -10.89 -3.98
CA ASN A 559 25.93 -10.87 -2.56
C ASN A 559 26.20 -12.26 -1.97
N GLU A 560 25.68 -13.31 -2.61
CA GLU A 560 25.84 -14.70 -2.19
C GLU A 560 27.12 -15.30 -2.79
N ARG A 561 27.37 -15.09 -4.09
CA ARG A 561 28.58 -15.63 -4.75
C ARG A 561 29.86 -14.86 -4.43
N SER A 562 29.74 -13.58 -4.07
CA SER A 562 30.86 -12.75 -3.64
C SER A 562 30.97 -12.67 -2.12
N HIS A 563 30.10 -13.35 -1.36
CA HIS A 563 30.09 -13.42 0.11
C HIS A 563 30.34 -12.09 0.84
N ALA A 564 29.93 -10.99 0.20
CA ALA A 564 30.07 -9.60 0.58
C ALA A 564 28.93 -8.82 -0.09
N ASN A 565 28.49 -7.71 0.49
CA ASN A 565 27.30 -7.01 0.00
C ASN A 565 27.64 -5.83 -0.90
N ILE A 566 27.17 -5.83 -2.14
CA ILE A 566 27.34 -4.68 -3.03
C ILE A 566 26.58 -3.45 -2.48
N GLN A 567 27.24 -2.31 -2.50
CA GLN A 567 26.75 -1.02 -2.02
C GLN A 567 26.29 -0.13 -3.19
N LYS A 568 25.67 1.00 -2.88
CA LYS A 568 25.09 1.91 -3.90
C LYS A 568 26.12 2.46 -4.88
N ASP A 569 27.35 2.64 -4.43
CA ASP A 569 28.50 3.15 -5.20
C ASP A 569 29.27 2.04 -5.93
N GLY A 570 28.79 0.79 -5.89
CA GLY A 570 29.44 -0.37 -6.50
C GLY A 570 30.57 -0.99 -5.66
N THR A 571 30.91 -0.40 -4.51
CA THR A 571 31.80 -1.03 -3.51
C THR A 571 31.08 -2.16 -2.77
N TYR A 572 31.77 -2.83 -1.86
CA TYR A 572 31.25 -3.96 -1.09
C TYR A 572 31.31 -3.68 0.41
N SER A 573 30.49 -4.41 1.16
CA SER A 573 30.62 -4.50 2.61
C SER A 573 30.96 -5.90 3.08
N VAL A 574 31.87 -5.94 4.05
CA VAL A 574 32.44 -7.13 4.65
C VAL A 574 32.02 -7.18 6.12
N VAL A 575 31.32 -8.25 6.49
CA VAL A 575 30.81 -8.45 7.85
C VAL A 575 31.39 -9.74 8.41
N PRO A 576 32.47 -9.67 9.19
CA PRO A 576 33.04 -10.84 9.87
C PRO A 576 32.03 -11.47 10.82
N ARG A 577 32.08 -12.80 10.96
CA ARG A 577 31.23 -13.52 11.90
C ARG A 577 31.76 -13.37 13.32
N MET A 578 30.91 -12.85 14.20
CA MET A 578 31.13 -12.73 15.64
C MET A 578 30.12 -13.63 16.33
N TRP A 579 30.56 -14.77 16.86
CA TRP A 579 29.67 -15.83 17.36
C TRP A 579 28.89 -15.34 18.58
N GLY A 580 27.56 -15.31 18.47
CA GLY A 580 26.69 -14.76 19.52
C GLY A 580 26.91 -13.27 19.81
N GLY A 581 27.58 -12.55 18.92
CA GLY A 581 27.92 -11.13 19.10
C GLY A 581 29.20 -10.87 19.90
N GLU A 582 29.98 -11.90 20.22
CA GLU A 582 31.25 -11.77 20.93
C GLU A 582 32.46 -11.61 20.01
N THR A 583 33.48 -10.92 20.52
CA THR A 583 34.79 -10.74 19.89
C THR A 583 35.88 -10.63 20.94
N SER A 584 37.12 -10.85 20.52
CA SER A 584 38.33 -10.66 21.31
C SER A 584 39.09 -9.38 20.92
N ALA A 585 40.00 -8.94 21.78
CA ALA A 585 40.92 -7.85 21.46
C ALA A 585 41.79 -8.17 20.23
N ALA A 586 42.16 -9.43 20.03
CA ALA A 586 42.93 -9.87 18.87
C ALA A 586 42.13 -9.75 17.56
N GLU A 587 40.86 -10.15 17.55
CA GLU A 587 39.96 -9.98 16.41
C GLU A 587 39.69 -8.50 16.11
N LEU A 588 39.46 -7.68 17.14
CA LEU A 588 39.28 -6.23 16.98
C LEU A 588 40.52 -5.56 16.39
N ARG A 589 41.72 -5.96 16.82
CA ARG A 589 42.99 -5.47 16.22
C ARG A 589 43.08 -5.86 14.76
N ARG A 590 42.82 -7.12 14.39
CA ARG A 590 42.81 -7.55 12.97
C ARG A 590 41.83 -6.75 12.12
N ILE A 591 40.62 -6.49 12.64
CA ILE A 591 39.63 -5.67 11.95
C ILE A 591 40.15 -4.24 11.75
N ALA A 592 40.75 -3.63 12.79
CA ALA A 592 41.34 -2.29 12.69
C ALA A 592 42.51 -2.24 11.69
N ASP A 593 43.43 -3.21 11.76
CA ASP A 593 44.58 -3.31 10.84
C ASP A 593 44.13 -3.40 9.37
N VAL A 594 43.04 -4.15 9.11
CA VAL A 594 42.44 -4.25 7.78
C VAL A 594 41.77 -2.95 7.34
N VAL A 595 41.05 -2.28 8.23
CA VAL A 595 40.45 -0.98 7.94
C VAL A 595 41.52 0.03 7.52
N ASP A 596 42.62 0.09 8.25
CA ASP A 596 43.75 0.98 7.95
C ASP A 596 44.46 0.56 6.66
N LYS A 597 44.77 -0.73 6.50
CA LYS A 597 45.50 -1.23 5.32
C LYS A 597 44.77 -0.99 4.01
N TYR A 598 43.45 -1.18 3.99
CA TYR A 598 42.63 -1.04 2.79
C TYR A 598 41.90 0.29 2.71
N GLN A 599 42.16 1.22 3.64
CA GLN A 599 41.54 2.55 3.72
C GLN A 599 40.00 2.46 3.66
N ILE A 600 39.43 1.55 4.44
CA ILE A 600 37.98 1.31 4.46
C ILE A 600 37.28 2.50 5.12
N PRO A 601 36.40 3.23 4.41
CA PRO A 601 35.95 4.55 4.86
C PRO A 601 34.96 4.51 6.02
N THR A 602 34.29 3.39 6.29
CA THR A 602 33.27 3.32 7.33
C THR A 602 33.23 1.97 8.03
N VAL A 603 33.23 2.02 9.37
CA VAL A 603 33.10 0.86 10.27
C VAL A 603 31.83 1.04 11.09
N LYS A 604 30.86 0.14 10.95
CA LYS A 604 29.53 0.27 11.56
C LYS A 604 29.16 -0.93 12.43
N VAL A 605 28.75 -0.68 13.67
CA VAL A 605 28.09 -1.70 14.50
C VAL A 605 26.64 -1.88 14.04
N THR A 606 26.28 -3.13 13.74
CA THR A 606 24.97 -3.51 13.22
C THR A 606 24.03 -3.99 14.33
N GLY A 607 22.72 -3.92 14.08
CA GLY A 607 21.71 -4.45 15.01
C GLY A 607 21.74 -5.97 15.22
N GLY A 608 22.56 -6.70 14.45
CA GLY A 608 22.83 -8.13 14.62
C GLY A 608 24.05 -8.42 15.49
N GLN A 609 24.55 -7.43 16.25
CA GLN A 609 25.76 -7.52 17.10
C GLN A 609 27.02 -7.86 16.31
N ARG A 610 27.23 -7.16 15.20
CA ARG A 610 28.41 -7.36 14.34
C ARG A 610 29.00 -6.05 13.85
N ILE A 611 30.25 -6.11 13.40
CA ILE A 611 30.95 -5.00 12.75
C ILE A 611 30.84 -5.16 11.23
N ASP A 612 30.42 -4.10 10.54
CA ASP A 612 30.28 -3.99 9.09
C ASP A 612 31.31 -3.00 8.55
N LEU A 613 32.13 -3.48 7.61
CA LEU A 613 33.20 -2.73 6.95
C LEU A 613 32.69 -2.30 5.57
N LEU A 614 32.33 -1.02 5.41
CA LEU A 614 31.63 -0.47 4.25
C LEU A 614 32.61 0.30 3.36
N GLY A 615 32.57 0.06 2.05
CA GLY A 615 33.42 0.74 1.07
C GLY A 615 34.60 -0.09 0.56
N VAL A 616 34.57 -1.41 0.75
CA VAL A 616 35.64 -2.31 0.27
C VAL A 616 35.57 -2.44 -1.24
N LYS A 617 36.67 -2.18 -1.95
CA LYS A 617 36.70 -2.36 -3.42
C LYS A 617 36.60 -3.84 -3.79
N LYS A 618 36.05 -4.12 -4.96
CA LYS A 618 35.76 -5.50 -5.40
C LYS A 618 37.03 -6.33 -5.51
N GLU A 619 38.10 -5.74 -6.04
CA GLU A 619 39.42 -6.32 -6.22
C GLU A 619 40.14 -6.62 -4.90
N ASP A 620 39.81 -5.87 -3.83
CA ASP A 620 40.42 -6.03 -2.51
C ASP A 620 39.74 -7.13 -1.68
N LEU A 621 38.53 -7.58 -2.04
CA LEU A 621 37.73 -8.50 -1.25
C LEU A 621 38.49 -9.76 -0.81
N GLN A 622 39.24 -10.41 -1.71
CA GLN A 622 39.99 -11.62 -1.37
C GLN A 622 41.06 -11.34 -0.32
N ALA A 623 41.75 -10.21 -0.45
CA ALA A 623 42.84 -9.85 0.44
C ALA A 623 42.30 -9.40 1.80
N VAL A 624 41.20 -8.64 1.82
CA VAL A 624 40.47 -8.25 3.03
C VAL A 624 40.04 -9.47 3.84
N TRP A 625 39.38 -10.46 3.22
CA TRP A 625 38.93 -11.65 3.95
C TRP A 625 40.09 -12.50 4.51
N ARG A 626 41.16 -12.64 3.73
CA ARG A 626 42.37 -13.35 4.18
C ARG A 626 43.01 -12.66 5.38
N ASP A 627 43.11 -11.33 5.35
CA ASP A 627 43.80 -10.56 6.37
C ASP A 627 42.94 -10.40 7.64
N ILE A 628 41.60 -10.33 7.53
CA ILE A 628 40.68 -10.39 8.69
C ILE A 628 40.81 -11.75 9.40
N GLY A 629 40.92 -12.84 8.63
CA GLY A 629 41.07 -14.18 9.17
C GLY A 629 39.88 -14.61 10.04
N MET A 630 38.66 -14.20 9.67
CA MET A 630 37.41 -14.59 10.35
C MET A 630 36.38 -15.11 9.33
N PRO A 631 35.50 -16.07 9.70
CA PRO A 631 34.46 -16.58 8.81
C PRO A 631 33.50 -15.49 8.33
N SER A 632 32.91 -15.70 7.16
CA SER A 632 31.88 -14.77 6.65
C SER A 632 30.63 -14.77 7.51
N GLY A 633 30.14 -13.58 7.85
CA GLY A 633 28.88 -13.39 8.52
C GLY A 633 27.65 -13.65 7.65
N HIS A 634 27.79 -13.82 6.33
CA HIS A 634 26.67 -13.99 5.41
C HIS A 634 25.59 -12.90 5.53
N ALA A 635 25.99 -11.66 5.86
CA ALA A 635 25.09 -10.57 6.24
C ALA A 635 23.97 -10.27 5.22
N TYR A 636 24.15 -10.68 3.96
CA TYR A 636 23.19 -10.48 2.86
C TYR A 636 22.75 -11.75 2.11
N ALA A 637 23.20 -12.93 2.51
CA ALA A 637 22.78 -14.20 1.91
C ALA A 637 21.32 -14.58 2.27
N LYS A 638 20.72 -15.49 1.49
CA LYS A 638 19.53 -16.26 1.92
C LYS A 638 19.98 -17.44 2.77
N ALA A 639 20.43 -17.12 3.97
CA ALA A 639 20.99 -18.05 4.94
C ALA A 639 20.74 -17.53 6.36
N LEU A 640 21.23 -18.26 7.37
CA LEU A 640 21.31 -17.73 8.74
C LEU A 640 22.28 -16.55 8.80
N ARG A 641 21.71 -15.35 8.99
CA ARG A 641 22.48 -14.10 9.00
C ARG A 641 23.07 -13.77 10.34
N THR A 642 22.34 -13.97 11.43
CA THR A 642 22.82 -13.65 12.79
C THR A 642 22.01 -14.41 13.83
N VAL A 643 22.63 -14.68 14.98
CA VAL A 643 21.99 -15.05 16.23
C VAL A 643 22.30 -13.95 17.24
N LYS A 644 21.33 -13.06 17.49
CA LYS A 644 21.47 -11.96 18.45
C LYS A 644 21.28 -12.50 19.86
N THR A 645 22.16 -12.18 20.79
CA THR A 645 22.07 -12.62 22.18
C THR A 645 21.95 -11.44 23.13
N CYS A 646 21.46 -11.67 24.34
CA CYS A 646 21.80 -10.80 25.46
C CYS A 646 22.92 -11.44 26.28
N VAL A 647 23.46 -10.73 27.26
CA VAL A 647 24.60 -11.21 28.07
C VAL A 647 24.25 -12.36 29.03
N GLY A 648 22.97 -12.76 29.12
CA GLY A 648 22.53 -13.99 29.81
C GLY A 648 22.77 -13.99 31.32
N SER A 649 22.60 -15.16 31.94
CA SER A 649 22.86 -15.40 33.37
C SER A 649 24.33 -15.28 33.76
N GLU A 650 25.25 -15.29 32.79
CA GLU A 650 26.68 -15.12 33.03
C GLU A 650 27.00 -13.70 33.56
N TRP A 651 26.30 -12.67 33.07
CA TRP A 651 26.58 -11.28 33.42
C TRP A 651 25.35 -10.48 33.89
N CYS A 652 24.15 -10.79 33.39
CA CYS A 652 22.95 -10.03 33.73
C CYS A 652 22.36 -10.52 35.05
N ARG A 653 22.15 -9.60 36.00
CA ARG A 653 21.43 -9.87 37.26
C ARG A 653 20.06 -10.54 37.08
N MET A 654 19.41 -10.32 35.94
CA MET A 654 18.07 -10.84 35.63
C MET A 654 18.12 -12.08 34.73
N GLY A 655 19.30 -12.51 34.30
CA GLY A 655 19.46 -13.65 33.40
C GLY A 655 19.11 -14.95 34.13
N THR A 656 18.10 -15.65 33.61
CA THR A 656 17.67 -16.97 34.11
C THR A 656 18.44 -18.11 33.44
N GLN A 657 18.87 -17.91 32.19
CA GLN A 657 19.60 -18.88 31.39
C GLN A 657 20.80 -18.24 30.68
N ASP A 658 21.77 -19.06 30.30
CA ASP A 658 22.95 -18.64 29.54
C ASP A 658 22.60 -18.48 28.05
N SER A 659 22.08 -17.31 27.70
CA SER A 659 21.71 -16.99 26.32
C SER A 659 22.90 -16.86 25.38
N THR A 660 24.07 -16.49 25.90
CA THR A 660 25.25 -16.24 25.07
C THR A 660 25.81 -17.56 24.56
N ARG A 661 25.99 -18.53 25.45
CA ARG A 661 26.37 -19.89 25.08
C ARG A 661 25.34 -20.52 24.13
N MET A 662 24.05 -20.44 24.47
CA MET A 662 23.01 -21.01 23.62
C MET A 662 22.97 -20.37 22.23
N GLY A 663 23.15 -19.05 22.15
CA GLY A 663 23.24 -18.35 20.86
C GLY A 663 24.44 -18.79 20.01
N LYS A 664 25.61 -18.98 20.63
CA LYS A 664 26.81 -19.51 19.96
C LYS A 664 26.58 -20.94 19.45
N GLU A 665 25.97 -21.80 20.25
CA GLU A 665 25.68 -23.19 19.88
C GLU A 665 24.70 -23.24 18.69
N LEU A 666 23.60 -22.47 18.74
CA LEU A 666 22.66 -22.34 17.61
C LEU A 666 23.33 -21.80 16.35
N GLU A 667 24.16 -20.78 16.48
CA GLU A 667 24.85 -20.20 15.34
C GLU A 667 25.83 -21.21 14.72
N ARG A 668 26.66 -21.88 15.52
CA ARG A 668 27.62 -22.90 15.04
C ARG A 668 26.92 -24.10 14.40
N ALA A 669 25.76 -24.47 14.91
CA ALA A 669 25.00 -25.58 14.37
C ALA A 669 24.40 -25.29 12.98
N MET A 670 24.18 -24.01 12.62
CA MET A 670 23.38 -23.64 11.45
C MET A 670 23.98 -22.54 10.56
N TRP A 671 25.19 -22.03 10.83
CA TRP A 671 25.75 -20.86 10.13
C TRP A 671 25.95 -21.02 8.62
N ARG A 672 26.09 -22.26 8.14
CA ARG A 672 26.24 -22.61 6.70
C ARG A 672 24.90 -22.91 6.02
N MET A 673 23.80 -22.83 6.75
CA MET A 673 22.50 -23.19 6.22
C MET A 673 21.98 -22.18 5.20
N ASN A 674 21.87 -22.62 3.94
CA ASN A 674 21.07 -21.95 2.93
C ASN A 674 19.58 -22.17 3.21
N ALA A 675 18.80 -21.10 3.10
CA ALA A 675 17.38 -21.06 3.39
C ALA A 675 16.62 -20.38 2.24
N PRO A 676 15.29 -20.54 2.15
CA PRO A 676 14.51 -19.91 1.09
C PRO A 676 14.65 -18.38 1.10
N HIS A 677 14.80 -17.78 2.28
CA HIS A 677 15.14 -16.37 2.43
C HIS A 677 16.15 -16.15 3.58
N LYS A 678 16.54 -14.90 3.86
CA LYS A 678 17.29 -14.51 5.07
C LYS A 678 16.58 -14.92 6.35
N VAL A 679 17.33 -15.52 7.27
CA VAL A 679 16.86 -15.97 8.59
C VAL A 679 17.69 -15.31 9.69
N LYS A 680 17.04 -14.90 10.77
CA LYS A 680 17.69 -14.37 11.97
C LYS A 680 17.15 -15.10 13.20
N PHE A 681 18.04 -15.44 14.12
CA PHE A 681 17.64 -15.91 15.44
C PHE A 681 17.94 -14.87 16.50
N ALA A 682 17.30 -15.02 17.65
CA ALA A 682 17.76 -14.38 18.86
C ALA A 682 17.54 -15.24 20.10
N VAL A 683 18.41 -15.07 21.09
CA VAL A 683 18.36 -15.77 22.37
C VAL A 683 18.42 -14.73 23.49
N SER A 684 17.36 -14.63 24.27
CA SER A 684 17.29 -13.81 25.47
C SER A 684 17.37 -14.71 26.69
N GLY A 685 18.19 -14.37 27.68
CA GLY A 685 18.37 -15.20 28.87
C GLY A 685 17.26 -15.08 29.90
N CYS A 686 16.28 -14.19 29.69
CA CYS A 686 15.12 -14.00 30.56
C CYS A 686 13.93 -13.38 29.79
N PRO A 687 12.71 -13.35 30.36
CA PRO A 687 11.53 -12.78 29.72
C PRO A 687 11.60 -11.28 29.38
N ARG A 688 12.59 -10.55 29.91
CA ARG A 688 12.82 -9.13 29.53
C ARG A 688 13.26 -8.95 28.08
N ASN A 689 13.66 -10.03 27.42
CA ASN A 689 13.76 -10.10 25.95
C ASN A 689 14.71 -9.07 25.30
N CYS A 690 15.85 -8.78 25.94
CA CYS A 690 16.82 -7.79 25.44
C CYS A 690 17.40 -8.12 24.04
N ALA A 691 17.34 -9.38 23.61
CA ALA A 691 17.78 -9.78 22.27
C ALA A 691 16.68 -9.60 21.19
N GLU A 692 15.49 -9.14 21.56
CA GLU A 692 14.32 -8.98 20.69
C GLU A 692 13.88 -10.32 20.05
N SER A 693 13.95 -11.42 20.81
CA SER A 693 13.56 -12.77 20.40
C SER A 693 12.15 -12.83 19.80
N GLY A 694 11.21 -12.05 20.37
CA GLY A 694 9.83 -11.96 19.90
C GLY A 694 9.60 -11.38 18.49
N ILE A 695 10.63 -10.97 17.75
CA ILE A 695 10.49 -10.47 16.36
C ILE A 695 11.48 -11.12 15.38
N LYS A 696 12.14 -12.21 15.80
CA LYS A 696 13.07 -12.97 14.93
C LYS A 696 12.37 -14.17 14.30
N ASP A 697 12.96 -14.69 13.22
CA ASP A 697 12.44 -15.87 12.53
C ASP A 697 12.36 -17.08 13.49
N VAL A 698 13.33 -17.20 14.41
CA VAL A 698 13.27 -18.03 15.62
C VAL A 698 13.74 -17.21 16.83
N GLY A 699 12.91 -17.16 17.86
CA GLY A 699 13.22 -16.50 19.12
C GLY A 699 13.27 -17.52 20.26
N ILE A 700 14.35 -17.50 21.03
CA ILE A 700 14.52 -18.28 22.25
C ILE A 700 14.52 -17.33 23.44
N ILE A 701 13.73 -17.65 24.47
CA ILE A 701 13.62 -16.87 25.71
C ILE A 701 13.82 -17.82 26.89
N GLY A 702 14.82 -17.53 27.72
CA GLY A 702 15.07 -18.24 28.97
C GLY A 702 14.01 -17.94 30.00
N VAL A 703 13.61 -18.96 30.74
CA VAL A 703 12.73 -18.92 31.91
C VAL A 703 13.30 -19.83 32.99
N ASP A 704 12.80 -19.73 34.22
CA ASP A 704 13.29 -20.57 35.33
C ASP A 704 13.11 -22.08 35.07
N SER A 705 12.09 -22.45 34.29
CA SER A 705 11.79 -23.84 33.92
C SER A 705 12.53 -24.34 32.66
N GLY A 706 13.45 -23.55 32.09
CA GLY A 706 14.16 -23.87 30.85
C GLY A 706 14.04 -22.77 29.80
N TRP A 707 13.44 -23.08 28.65
CA TRP A 707 13.39 -22.21 27.48
C TRP A 707 12.00 -22.18 26.86
N GLU A 708 11.64 -21.04 26.30
CA GLU A 708 10.49 -20.87 25.43
C GLU A 708 10.98 -20.57 24.02
N MET A 709 10.42 -21.29 23.05
CA MET A 709 10.72 -21.12 21.64
C MET A 709 9.54 -20.46 20.93
N TYR A 710 9.85 -19.47 20.11
CA TYR A 710 8.94 -18.71 19.28
C TYR A 710 9.41 -18.77 17.83
N ILE A 711 8.49 -18.80 16.87
CA ILE A 711 8.81 -18.87 15.44
C ILE A 711 8.04 -17.82 14.64
N ALA A 712 8.43 -17.60 13.38
CA ALA A 712 7.67 -16.77 12.43
C ALA A 712 7.57 -15.28 12.79
N GLY A 713 8.54 -14.72 13.53
CA GLY A 713 8.65 -13.27 13.73
C GLY A 713 9.33 -12.56 12.56
N ASN A 714 9.11 -11.24 12.45
CA ASN A 714 9.75 -10.42 11.42
C ASN A 714 10.01 -8.98 11.88
N GLY A 715 11.26 -8.65 12.21
CA GLY A 715 11.71 -7.25 12.39
C GLY A 715 12.09 -6.57 11.07
N GLY A 716 11.16 -6.46 10.11
CA GLY A 716 11.37 -5.91 8.75
C GLY A 716 10.36 -4.81 8.38
N ILE A 717 10.12 -4.60 7.08
CA ILE A 717 9.19 -3.56 6.55
C ILE A 717 7.82 -3.63 7.22
N LYS A 718 7.30 -4.85 7.40
CA LYS A 718 6.13 -5.13 8.23
C LYS A 718 6.61 -5.86 9.48
N THR A 719 6.50 -5.22 10.63
CA THR A 719 6.88 -5.85 11.90
C THR A 719 5.84 -6.88 12.28
N GLU A 720 6.27 -8.12 12.51
CA GLU A 720 5.41 -9.23 12.94
C GLU A 720 5.98 -9.85 14.20
N VAL A 721 5.11 -10.07 15.18
CA VAL A 721 5.45 -10.74 16.44
C VAL A 721 5.57 -12.24 16.18
N ALA A 722 6.63 -12.85 16.70
CA ALA A 722 6.83 -14.29 16.65
C ALA A 722 5.76 -15.03 17.46
N GLN A 723 5.30 -16.16 16.95
CA GLN A 723 4.26 -16.99 17.56
C GLN A 723 4.89 -17.97 18.54
N PHE A 724 4.29 -18.14 19.71
CA PHE A 724 4.72 -19.14 20.69
C PHE A 724 4.65 -20.54 20.08
N PHE A 725 5.76 -21.27 20.14
CA PHE A 725 5.88 -22.59 19.55
C PHE A 725 5.81 -23.69 20.60
N THR A 726 6.75 -23.72 21.55
CA THR A 726 6.81 -24.73 22.61
C THR A 726 7.73 -24.31 23.77
N LYS A 727 7.67 -25.04 24.89
CA LYS A 727 8.63 -24.97 26.00
C LYS A 727 9.61 -26.13 25.92
N LEU A 728 10.88 -25.87 26.20
CA LEU A 728 11.99 -26.81 26.11
C LEU A 728 12.79 -26.76 27.42
N LYS A 729 13.33 -27.89 27.86
CA LYS A 729 14.05 -28.00 29.13
C LYS A 729 15.55 -27.85 28.95
N THR A 730 16.12 -28.41 27.88
CA THR A 730 17.58 -28.46 27.70
C THR A 730 18.05 -27.75 26.44
N ALA A 731 19.34 -27.44 26.37
CA ALA A 731 19.94 -26.81 25.19
C ALA A 731 19.91 -27.75 23.96
N GLU A 732 20.03 -29.07 24.19
CA GLU A 732 19.91 -30.08 23.13
C GLU A 732 18.51 -30.07 22.52
N GLU A 733 17.46 -29.95 23.34
CA GLU A 733 16.09 -29.82 22.83
C GLU A 733 15.90 -28.53 22.01
N VAL A 734 16.51 -27.41 22.43
CA VAL A 734 16.49 -26.15 21.67
C VAL A 734 17.14 -26.32 20.29
N LEU A 735 18.30 -27.00 20.23
CA LEU A 735 18.99 -27.29 18.97
C LEU A 735 18.16 -28.20 18.07
N GLU A 736 17.63 -29.30 18.61
CA GLU A 736 16.84 -30.27 17.85
C GLU A 736 15.57 -29.65 17.27
N VAL A 737 14.78 -28.96 18.10
CA VAL A 737 13.49 -28.40 17.67
C VAL A 737 13.69 -27.23 16.71
N THR A 738 14.69 -26.36 16.96
CA THR A 738 15.04 -25.28 16.03
C THR A 738 15.52 -25.85 14.70
N GLY A 739 16.42 -26.83 14.74
CA GLY A 739 16.98 -27.46 13.56
C GLY A 739 15.92 -28.18 12.72
N ALA A 740 14.98 -28.88 13.36
CA ALA A 740 13.88 -29.54 12.68
C ALA A 740 12.92 -28.53 12.02
N PHE A 741 12.56 -27.46 12.73
CA PHE A 741 11.75 -26.37 12.14
C PHE A 741 12.44 -25.76 10.92
N MET A 742 13.74 -25.48 11.02
CA MET A 742 14.49 -24.92 9.91
C MET A 742 14.62 -25.88 8.74
N GLN A 743 14.79 -27.18 8.99
CA GLN A 743 14.78 -28.17 7.90
C GLN A 743 13.43 -28.26 7.22
N LEU A 744 12.34 -28.25 7.98
CA LEU A 744 10.99 -28.26 7.42
C LEU A 744 10.77 -27.02 6.53
N TYR A 745 11.17 -25.84 6.99
CA TYR A 745 11.13 -24.61 6.20
C TYR A 745 12.04 -24.67 4.96
N ARG A 746 13.21 -25.32 5.02
CA ARG A 746 14.06 -25.56 3.83
C ARG A 746 13.39 -26.47 2.79
N GLU A 747 12.61 -27.44 3.25
CA GLU A 747 11.94 -28.42 2.40
C GLU A 747 10.62 -27.88 1.80
N GLU A 748 9.87 -27.08 2.55
CA GLU A 748 8.51 -26.63 2.18
C GLU A 748 8.42 -25.15 1.80
N GLY A 749 9.41 -24.33 2.18
CA GLY A 749 9.45 -22.91 1.89
C GLY A 749 9.76 -22.64 0.41
N TRP A 750 9.07 -21.65 -0.15
CA TRP A 750 9.32 -21.13 -1.49
C TRP A 750 10.52 -20.19 -1.47
N TYR A 751 11.36 -20.22 -2.50
CA TYR A 751 12.49 -19.30 -2.61
C TYR A 751 12.00 -17.84 -2.54
N LEU A 752 12.68 -17.04 -1.72
CA LEU A 752 12.32 -15.69 -1.27
C LEU A 752 11.11 -15.57 -0.32
N GLU A 753 10.50 -16.65 0.12
CA GLU A 753 9.45 -16.65 1.13
C GLU A 753 10.06 -16.54 2.54
N ARG A 754 9.64 -15.57 3.36
CA ARG A 754 10.07 -15.48 4.78
C ARG A 754 9.40 -16.56 5.62
N THR A 755 10.01 -16.91 6.76
CA THR A 755 9.40 -17.84 7.75
C THR A 755 7.98 -17.42 8.15
N VAL A 756 7.73 -16.13 8.37
CA VAL A 756 6.40 -15.60 8.68
C VAL A 756 5.36 -15.84 7.56
N HIS A 757 5.77 -15.74 6.30
CA HIS A 757 4.88 -15.98 5.16
C HIS A 757 4.67 -17.48 4.94
N TYR A 758 5.73 -18.29 5.12
CA TYR A 758 5.64 -19.74 5.10
C TYR A 758 4.67 -20.27 6.15
N VAL A 759 4.83 -19.87 7.42
CA VAL A 759 3.94 -20.30 8.51
C VAL A 759 2.51 -19.79 8.30
N ALA A 760 2.34 -18.58 7.76
CA ALA A 760 1.01 -18.09 7.38
C ALA A 760 0.35 -18.93 6.27
N ARG A 761 1.15 -19.44 5.31
CA ARG A 761 0.68 -20.27 4.20
C ARG A 761 0.33 -21.70 4.64
N VAL A 762 1.22 -22.37 5.37
CA VAL A 762 1.01 -23.78 5.77
C VAL A 762 0.22 -23.92 7.07
N GLY A 763 0.11 -22.86 7.85
CA GLY A 763 -0.53 -22.86 9.18
C GLY A 763 0.42 -23.29 10.29
N LEU A 764 0.30 -22.65 11.46
CA LEU A 764 1.10 -23.00 12.64
C LEU A 764 0.86 -24.45 13.08
N ASP A 765 -0.37 -24.94 12.99
CA ASP A 765 -0.74 -26.29 13.39
C ASP A 765 -0.06 -27.36 12.52
N HIS A 766 0.14 -27.10 11.22
CA HIS A 766 0.91 -27.99 10.35
C HIS A 766 2.35 -28.11 10.85
N VAL A 767 2.98 -26.98 11.18
CA VAL A 767 4.35 -26.96 11.70
C VAL A 767 4.44 -27.67 13.05
N LYS A 768 3.49 -27.42 13.96
CA LYS A 768 3.42 -28.11 15.26
C LYS A 768 3.26 -29.61 15.07
N LYS A 769 2.37 -30.06 14.18
CA LYS A 769 2.17 -31.47 13.89
C LYS A 769 3.45 -32.16 13.39
N LYS A 770 4.20 -31.49 12.51
CA LYS A 770 5.42 -32.05 11.90
C LYS A 770 6.65 -32.04 12.81
N VAL A 771 6.72 -31.11 13.75
CA VAL A 771 7.93 -30.89 14.57
C VAL A 771 7.69 -31.27 16.04
N LEU A 772 6.53 -30.93 16.61
CA LEU A 772 6.22 -31.20 18.01
C LEU A 772 5.58 -32.57 18.17
N ASP A 773 4.54 -32.87 17.40
CA ASP A 773 3.74 -34.09 17.57
C ASP A 773 4.40 -35.33 16.94
N ASP A 774 5.15 -35.16 15.85
CA ASP A 774 5.92 -36.22 15.17
C ASP A 774 7.38 -36.23 15.67
N HIS A 775 7.63 -36.93 16.78
CA HIS A 775 8.94 -36.97 17.43
C HIS A 775 10.03 -37.64 16.57
N GLU A 776 9.69 -38.73 15.88
CA GLU A 776 10.64 -39.44 15.02
C GLU A 776 10.89 -38.65 13.73
N GLY A 777 9.86 -38.05 13.16
CA GLY A 777 9.98 -37.10 12.04
C GLY A 777 10.84 -35.88 12.40
N ARG A 778 10.69 -35.32 13.60
CA ARG A 778 11.52 -34.22 14.12
C ARG A 778 13.00 -34.60 14.15
N LYS A 779 13.35 -35.74 14.75
CA LYS A 779 14.74 -36.22 14.79
C LYS A 779 15.29 -36.44 13.38
N ALA A 780 14.50 -37.01 12.49
CA ALA A 780 14.89 -37.22 11.10
C ALA A 780 15.12 -35.90 10.34
N LEU A 781 14.26 -34.89 10.55
CA LEU A 781 14.45 -33.53 10.01
C LEU A 781 15.76 -32.93 10.51
N TRP A 782 16.03 -33.01 11.81
CA TRP A 782 17.25 -32.46 12.38
C TRP A 782 18.51 -33.17 11.84
N ALA A 783 18.50 -34.51 11.80
CA ALA A 783 19.60 -35.30 11.26
C ALA A 783 19.87 -34.98 9.77
N ARG A 784 18.83 -34.77 8.95
CA ARG A 784 18.99 -34.35 7.55
C ARG A 784 19.65 -32.98 7.43
N LEU A 785 19.28 -32.03 8.28
CA LEU A 785 19.94 -30.72 8.29
C LEU A 785 21.41 -30.86 8.67
N GLN A 786 21.73 -31.58 9.75
CA GLN A 786 23.10 -31.81 10.16
C GLN A 786 23.93 -32.45 9.03
N TRP A 787 23.42 -33.50 8.40
CA TRP A 787 24.08 -34.16 7.27
C TRP A 787 24.29 -33.21 6.09
N ALA A 788 23.33 -32.33 5.80
CA ALA A 788 23.43 -31.36 4.73
C ALA A 788 24.45 -30.24 5.00
N LEU A 789 24.71 -29.90 6.25
CA LEU A 789 25.68 -28.86 6.64
C LEU A 789 27.08 -29.40 6.91
N ASP A 790 27.18 -30.69 7.21
CA ASP A 790 28.44 -31.37 7.48
C ASP A 790 29.40 -31.29 6.29
N GLY A 791 30.61 -30.77 6.52
CA GLY A 791 31.66 -30.64 5.50
C GLY A 791 31.49 -29.49 4.50
N GLU A 792 30.45 -28.66 4.61
CA GLU A 792 30.27 -27.49 3.73
C GLU A 792 31.47 -26.53 3.85
N PRO A 793 32.16 -26.10 2.78
CA PRO A 793 33.39 -25.32 2.89
C PRO A 793 33.17 -23.84 3.25
N ASP A 794 34.12 -23.18 3.92
CA ASP A 794 34.11 -21.71 4.02
C ASP A 794 34.66 -21.08 2.72
N PRO A 795 33.92 -20.18 2.05
CA PRO A 795 34.31 -19.60 0.77
C PRO A 795 35.59 -18.77 0.79
N TRP A 796 36.05 -18.31 1.96
CA TRP A 796 37.24 -17.48 2.10
C TRP A 796 38.44 -18.20 2.71
N PHE A 797 38.23 -19.39 3.28
CA PHE A 797 39.32 -20.25 3.77
C PHE A 797 39.55 -21.48 2.89
N GLU A 798 38.52 -21.93 2.15
CA GLU A 798 38.51 -23.17 1.38
C GLU A 798 38.03 -22.91 -0.06
N PHE A 799 38.61 -21.91 -0.74
CA PHE A 799 38.21 -21.45 -2.08
C PHE A 799 37.95 -22.57 -3.10
N ASP A 800 38.84 -23.57 -3.17
CA ASP A 800 38.76 -24.64 -4.15
C ASP A 800 37.59 -25.59 -3.87
N LYS A 801 37.33 -25.89 -2.59
CA LYS A 801 36.17 -26.69 -2.18
C LYS A 801 34.88 -25.91 -2.36
N ALA A 802 34.89 -24.61 -2.06
CA ALA A 802 33.75 -23.71 -2.20
C ALA A 802 33.48 -23.27 -3.65
N ARG A 803 34.39 -23.59 -4.59
CA ARG A 803 34.28 -23.29 -6.03
C ARG A 803 34.01 -21.81 -6.34
N VAL A 804 34.65 -20.90 -5.61
CA VAL A 804 34.52 -19.45 -5.82
C VAL A 804 35.23 -19.06 -7.12
N ASP A 805 34.52 -18.46 -8.09
CA ASP A 805 35.14 -17.97 -9.32
C ASP A 805 36.01 -16.74 -9.02
N ARG A 806 37.34 -16.94 -8.97
CA ARG A 806 38.28 -15.87 -8.62
C ARG A 806 38.40 -14.79 -9.69
N ARG A 807 38.03 -15.08 -10.94
CA ARG A 807 38.11 -14.11 -12.05
C ARG A 807 37.15 -12.94 -11.84
N GLN A 808 36.07 -13.14 -11.09
CA GLN A 808 35.08 -12.09 -10.84
C GLN A 808 35.64 -10.89 -10.05
N PHE A 809 36.78 -11.05 -9.37
CA PHE A 809 37.45 -10.00 -8.58
C PHE A 809 38.61 -9.33 -9.35
N ILE A 810 38.92 -9.79 -10.56
CA ILE A 810 39.96 -9.19 -11.39
C ILE A 810 39.34 -8.01 -12.15
N PRO A 811 39.87 -6.78 -12.03
CA PRO A 811 39.40 -5.65 -12.82
C PRO A 811 39.53 -5.95 -14.31
N ILE A 812 38.48 -5.66 -15.09
CA ILE A 812 38.55 -5.73 -16.55
C ILE A 812 39.33 -4.47 -16.98
N ALA A 813 40.53 -4.65 -17.52
CA ALA A 813 41.27 -3.55 -18.13
C ALA A 813 40.48 -3.05 -19.35
N VAL A 814 39.97 -1.82 -19.27
CA VAL A 814 39.39 -1.15 -20.44
C VAL A 814 40.58 -0.65 -21.26
N ALA A 815 40.80 -1.27 -22.42
CA ALA A 815 41.80 -0.85 -23.39
C ALA A 815 41.41 0.48 -24.06
#